data_AF-A0A2Z4ML83-F1
#
_entry.id   AF-A0A2Z4ML83-F1
#
_cell.length_a   1.000
_cell.length_b   1.000
_cell.length_c   1.000
_cell.angle_alpha   90.00
_cell.angle_beta   90.00
_cell.angle_gamma   90.00
#
_symmetry.space_group_name_H-M   'P 1'
#
loop_
_entity.id
_entity.type
_entity.pdbx_description
1 polymer ?
#
loop_
_entity_poly.entity_id
_entity_poly.type
_entity_poly.pdbx_seq_one_letter_code
_entity_poly.pdbx_strand_id
1 'polypeptide(L)'
;MKKWVVKALLVCLATGTLLSGVSVPPAMGAGATASMKKNSQVSKPIRKQPVHDMVIFNDYQVAGLDSKGWNWVKNDEFILPPETPLDIDVIQTTYGNGTNLSRKQVYLDGVELTEFQMEQSSNQEVFKWQVPRFTIPAMKLSAGSHTLTFVVTDANAKSSTLHVSFQVEAQNYPRIYKGEKAEGEPLATGGQTTIFGNMGSTDFNSSVPGTWKLTNKSTNQEMRSVPATVFSTGTLLTGQYQLLFLPDDTSMSPWTTTVQIGMAELYMGTDASGQKLAPDQTITAPESPGKISLYSAYPGRWSVNGTGQTLTNAHHFEVDIPMMLAGMTISVTFEPDSKENKTDSLWGGSTSTTIHIQIPGAPNACGPTSGDVTMDVLMQPNEKSTLMVEKANVYSSDNTVKLYQNPVHVIWLTTAAEHIEFGSEADDEEGPGVWAVDNVVVDSDKLNWDHTGLLLSGYKPGRYKVNYYSKRDPAKTWCGYIQVIEDTPPIPASQSCDAGDSGMAPSSAPMFMRGKEGKEFRDGDLVTVESESDLAELENLQLISTYAERTGTKKVRESRKASAYHMPKYEWKYGENAIGARQEHSSATISSENRIEIYYEGKEITAIKPSNRDGDTGNGLESLDISKYIDRQQPGKYEIKVTNILSNKTCQLVTRQKRSVKKTDVDERKETITFTVEVK
;
A
#
# COMPACT_ATOMS: atom_id res chain seq x y z
N MET A 1 -30.71 65.49 35.24
CA MET A 1 -31.62 65.41 36.42
C MET A 1 -31.51 64.02 37.04
N LYS A 2 -31.90 63.88 38.32
CA LYS A 2 -32.28 62.65 39.08
C LYS A 2 -32.14 61.27 38.38
N LYS A 3 -31.68 60.19 39.02
CA LYS A 3 -31.00 59.94 40.32
C LYS A 3 -30.80 58.39 40.39
N TRP A 4 -29.81 57.95 41.19
CA TRP A 4 -29.59 56.58 41.70
C TRP A 4 -28.87 55.60 40.74
N VAL A 5 -27.76 54.92 41.09
CA VAL A 5 -27.23 54.26 42.33
C VAL A 5 -27.69 52.81 42.46
N VAL A 6 -26.85 51.81 42.79
CA VAL A 6 -25.38 51.61 42.68
C VAL A 6 -25.04 50.16 43.10
N LYS A 7 -23.97 49.55 42.54
CA LYS A 7 -23.26 48.32 43.02
C LYS A 7 -24.12 47.03 43.13
N ALA A 8 -23.56 45.82 43.06
CA ALA A 8 -22.18 45.33 43.10
C ALA A 8 -21.88 44.45 41.86
N LEU A 9 -20.78 44.63 41.11
CA LEU A 9 -19.41 44.11 41.39
C LEU A 9 -19.36 42.56 41.41
N LEU A 10 -18.39 41.86 40.81
CA LEU A 10 -17.19 42.15 39.98
C LEU A 10 -16.89 40.79 39.25
N VAL A 11 -16.17 40.62 38.12
CA VAL A 11 -14.97 41.29 37.63
C VAL A 11 -14.92 41.38 36.10
N CYS A 12 -14.62 42.59 35.64
CA CYS A 12 -14.21 43.03 34.30
C CYS A 12 -13.15 42.13 33.63
N LEU A 13 -13.17 41.94 32.30
CA LEU A 13 -12.48 42.76 31.27
C LEU A 13 -10.96 42.98 31.56
N ALA A 14 -10.05 42.95 30.58
CA ALA A 14 -10.27 43.32 29.19
C ALA A 14 -9.26 42.69 28.19
N THR A 15 -9.73 42.53 26.95
CA THR A 15 -9.07 42.80 25.65
C THR A 15 -7.58 43.21 25.61
N GLY A 16 -6.82 42.65 24.66
CA GLY A 16 -5.57 43.26 24.18
C GLY A 16 -4.75 42.35 23.26
N THR A 17 -4.82 42.56 21.94
CA THR A 17 -4.10 41.78 20.92
C THR A 17 -2.84 42.51 20.41
N LEU A 18 -1.94 41.73 19.76
CA LEU A 18 -0.90 42.11 18.77
C LEU A 18 0.58 42.36 19.20
N LEU A 19 1.46 41.57 18.54
CA LEU A 19 2.75 41.91 17.91
C LEU A 19 4.05 42.14 18.74
N SER A 20 4.87 41.08 18.78
CA SER A 20 6.28 40.99 18.33
C SER A 20 7.29 42.13 18.50
N GLY A 21 8.39 41.84 19.24
CA GLY A 21 9.73 41.81 18.61
C GLY A 21 10.88 42.68 19.16
N VAL A 22 12.08 42.07 19.14
CA VAL A 22 13.42 42.70 18.95
C VAL A 22 14.23 43.20 20.19
N SER A 23 15.20 42.35 20.58
CA SER A 23 16.58 42.66 21.10
C SER A 23 16.78 43.19 22.54
N VAL A 24 17.98 43.22 23.16
CA VAL A 24 19.36 42.75 22.81
C VAL A 24 20.09 42.16 24.06
N PRO A 25 21.16 41.32 23.91
CA PRO A 25 22.08 40.83 24.97
C PRO A 25 23.34 41.77 25.10
N PRO A 26 24.49 41.45 25.79
CA PRO A 26 24.93 40.19 26.45
C PRO A 26 25.72 40.31 27.80
N ALA A 27 26.08 39.15 28.39
CA ALA A 27 27.29 38.97 29.23
C ALA A 27 27.81 37.51 29.10
N MET A 28 29.14 37.32 29.04
CA MET A 28 29.78 36.04 28.68
C MET A 28 30.11 35.13 29.87
N GLY A 29 30.11 33.81 29.64
CA GLY A 29 30.66 32.81 30.57
C GLY A 29 30.56 31.40 29.98
N ALA A 30 31.66 30.86 29.45
CA ALA A 30 31.66 29.58 28.74
C ALA A 30 31.75 28.36 29.70
N GLY A 31 31.18 27.23 29.29
CA GLY A 31 31.30 25.95 29.99
C GLY A 31 30.37 24.89 29.42
N ALA A 32 30.87 24.05 28.50
CA ALA A 32 30.06 23.05 27.83
C ALA A 32 29.73 21.84 28.72
N THR A 33 28.46 21.44 28.76
CA THR A 33 28.06 20.02 28.70
C THR A 33 26.68 19.94 28.05
N ALA A 34 26.57 19.16 26.98
CA ALA A 34 25.30 18.97 26.28
C ALA A 34 24.45 17.93 27.03
N SER A 35 23.65 18.37 28.00
CA SER A 35 22.49 17.59 28.47
C SER A 35 21.22 18.13 27.80
N MET A 36 20.77 17.49 26.72
CA MET A 36 19.43 17.74 26.19
C MET A 36 18.39 17.22 27.19
N LYS A 37 17.94 18.10 28.09
CA LYS A 37 16.71 17.85 28.85
C LYS A 37 15.54 17.81 27.87
N LYS A 38 14.78 16.70 27.89
CA LYS A 38 13.39 16.67 27.40
C LYS A 38 12.64 17.83 28.06
N ASN A 39 12.31 18.87 27.31
CA ASN A 39 11.31 19.84 27.74
C ASN A 39 9.96 19.42 27.18
N SER A 40 8.96 19.45 28.05
CA SER A 40 7.63 18.91 27.85
C SER A 40 6.92 19.51 26.63
N GLN A 41 6.38 18.65 25.77
CA GLN A 41 5.28 19.04 24.89
C GLN A 41 4.10 19.55 25.74
N VAL A 42 3.42 20.57 25.23
CA VAL A 42 2.19 21.10 25.81
C VAL A 42 1.07 20.10 25.57
N SER A 43 0.82 19.21 26.52
CA SER A 43 -0.39 18.40 26.55
C SER A 43 -1.57 19.28 26.94
N LYS A 44 -2.31 19.81 25.95
CA LYS A 44 -3.72 20.16 26.18
C LYS A 44 -4.43 18.87 26.58
N PRO A 45 -5.24 18.84 27.65
CA PRO A 45 -5.99 17.65 28.01
C PRO A 45 -7.02 17.37 26.91
N ILE A 46 -6.76 16.33 26.12
CA ILE A 46 -7.75 15.74 25.20
C ILE A 46 -8.98 15.42 26.05
N ARG A 47 -10.14 15.98 25.68
CA ARG A 47 -11.41 15.68 26.35
C ARG A 47 -11.78 14.23 26.02
N LYS A 48 -11.25 13.28 26.80
CA LYS A 48 -11.53 11.86 26.60
C LYS A 48 -13.05 11.62 26.69
N GLN A 49 -13.62 11.08 25.63
CA GLN A 49 -14.93 10.44 25.60
C GLN A 49 -14.73 8.94 25.85
N PRO A 50 -15.79 8.20 26.23
CA PRO A 50 -15.74 6.74 26.19
C PRO A 50 -15.32 6.19 24.83
N VAL A 51 -14.70 5.01 24.82
CA VAL A 51 -14.22 4.33 23.61
C VAL A 51 -14.65 2.87 23.64
N HIS A 52 -15.17 2.36 22.54
CA HIS A 52 -15.36 0.93 22.31
C HIS A 52 -14.03 0.34 21.83
N ASP A 53 -13.15 -0.05 22.76
CA ASP A 53 -11.80 -0.56 22.46
C ASP A 53 -11.78 -1.78 21.54
N MET A 54 -12.82 -2.61 21.56
CA MET A 54 -13.02 -3.78 20.69
C MET A 54 -14.43 -4.35 20.85
N VAL A 55 -15.06 -4.81 19.77
CA VAL A 55 -16.28 -5.63 19.78
C VAL A 55 -16.04 -6.81 18.85
N ILE A 56 -16.07 -8.03 19.40
CA ILE A 56 -15.83 -9.27 18.64
C ILE A 56 -17.17 -9.95 18.36
N PHE A 57 -17.37 -10.46 17.15
CA PHE A 57 -18.52 -11.29 16.79
C PHE A 57 -18.07 -12.70 16.41
N ASN A 58 -18.72 -13.71 17.01
CA ASN A 58 -18.53 -15.14 16.75
C ASN A 58 -17.05 -15.61 16.71
N ASP A 59 -16.16 -14.97 17.48
CA ASP A 59 -14.71 -15.22 17.53
C ASP A 59 -13.89 -14.87 16.26
N TYR A 60 -14.44 -14.19 15.25
CA TYR A 60 -13.70 -13.86 14.01
C TYR A 60 -13.89 -12.44 13.40
N GLN A 61 -14.94 -11.69 13.75
CA GLN A 61 -15.08 -10.28 13.30
C GLN A 61 -14.77 -9.32 14.42
N VAL A 62 -14.17 -8.17 14.10
CA VAL A 62 -13.74 -7.17 15.09
C VAL A 62 -14.11 -5.75 14.63
N ALA A 63 -14.71 -4.97 15.52
CA ALA A 63 -15.05 -3.56 15.31
C ALA A 63 -14.72 -2.70 16.56
N GLY A 64 -14.73 -1.37 16.44
CA GLY A 64 -14.56 -0.49 17.59
C GLY A 64 -14.34 0.98 17.23
N LEU A 65 -14.06 1.80 18.26
CA LEU A 65 -13.72 3.22 18.12
C LEU A 65 -12.27 3.49 18.54
N ASP A 66 -11.66 4.54 18.00
CA ASP A 66 -10.36 5.06 18.43
C ASP A 66 -10.49 6.09 19.57
N SER A 67 -9.34 6.59 20.08
CA SER A 67 -9.29 7.62 21.13
C SER A 67 -9.88 9.00 20.75
N LYS A 68 -10.28 9.20 19.50
CA LYS A 68 -10.90 10.42 18.95
C LYS A 68 -12.37 10.21 18.55
N GLY A 69 -12.91 8.99 18.72
CA GLY A 69 -14.28 8.64 18.34
C GLY A 69 -14.45 8.15 16.89
N TRP A 70 -13.36 7.82 16.20
CA TRP A 70 -13.40 7.30 14.83
C TRP A 70 -13.66 5.80 14.79
N ASN A 71 -14.54 5.35 13.90
CA ASN A 71 -14.94 3.95 13.80
C ASN A 71 -13.97 3.14 12.91
N TRP A 72 -13.22 2.21 13.51
CA TRP A 72 -12.25 1.38 12.79
C TRP A 72 -12.86 0.06 12.29
N VAL A 73 -13.97 0.16 11.54
CA VAL A 73 -14.62 -1.02 10.95
C VAL A 73 -13.73 -1.71 9.90
N LYS A 74 -13.61 -3.03 10.04
CA LYS A 74 -13.32 -4.03 9.01
C LYS A 74 -14.60 -4.17 8.15
N ASN A 75 -14.73 -3.46 7.01
CA ASN A 75 -15.91 -3.60 6.14
C ASN A 75 -15.65 -4.73 5.13
N ASP A 76 -16.51 -5.74 4.99
CA ASP A 76 -17.96 -5.58 4.90
C ASP A 76 -18.77 -6.40 5.91
N GLU A 77 -20.05 -6.04 5.96
CA GLU A 77 -21.17 -6.67 6.67
C GLU A 77 -21.06 -8.21 6.64
N PHE A 78 -20.56 -8.80 7.73
CA PHE A 78 -20.33 -10.24 7.75
C PHE A 78 -21.63 -11.00 7.50
N ILE A 79 -21.54 -12.04 6.68
CA ILE A 79 -22.69 -12.90 6.40
C ILE A 79 -22.81 -13.92 7.52
N LEU A 80 -23.86 -13.78 8.34
CA LEU A 80 -24.26 -14.75 9.34
C LEU A 80 -25.08 -15.85 8.65
N PRO A 81 -24.64 -17.12 8.65
CA PRO A 81 -25.40 -18.20 8.02
C PRO A 81 -26.78 -18.36 8.68
N PRO A 82 -27.79 -18.91 7.96
CA PRO A 82 -29.15 -18.99 8.47
C PRO A 82 -29.21 -19.82 9.76
N GLU A 83 -30.08 -19.41 10.69
CA GLU A 83 -30.25 -20.03 12.02
C GLU A 83 -29.02 -19.96 12.95
N THR A 84 -27.95 -19.25 12.58
CA THR A 84 -26.78 -19.06 13.43
C THR A 84 -27.05 -17.96 14.49
N PRO A 85 -26.78 -18.20 15.79
CA PRO A 85 -26.81 -17.15 16.80
C PRO A 85 -25.61 -16.20 16.64
N LEU A 86 -25.67 -15.04 17.28
CA LEU A 86 -24.60 -14.05 17.26
C LEU A 86 -24.01 -13.85 18.65
N ASP A 87 -22.86 -14.48 18.90
CA ASP A 87 -22.04 -14.30 20.09
C ASP A 87 -21.23 -13.00 19.99
N ILE A 88 -21.25 -12.20 21.06
CA ILE A 88 -20.64 -10.87 21.09
C ILE A 88 -19.80 -10.69 22.36
N ASP A 89 -18.52 -10.37 22.17
CA ASP A 89 -17.66 -9.82 23.23
C ASP A 89 -17.52 -8.32 23.05
N VAL A 90 -17.46 -7.56 24.15
CA VAL A 90 -17.22 -6.10 24.12
C VAL A 90 -16.12 -5.76 25.09
N ILE A 91 -15.15 -4.97 24.64
CA ILE A 91 -14.15 -4.30 25.45
C ILE A 91 -14.31 -2.81 25.24
N GLN A 92 -14.44 -2.06 26.32
CA GLN A 92 -14.69 -0.63 26.28
C GLN A 92 -13.95 0.09 27.40
N THR A 93 -13.37 1.26 27.10
CA THR A 93 -12.69 2.10 28.07
C THR A 93 -13.50 3.37 28.33
N THR A 94 -13.82 3.64 29.60
CA THR A 94 -14.34 4.93 30.05
C THR A 94 -13.30 5.72 30.83
N TYR A 95 -13.48 7.03 30.93
CA TYR A 95 -12.54 7.94 31.60
C TYR A 95 -13.27 8.82 32.63
N GLY A 96 -12.69 8.96 33.82
CA GLY A 96 -13.23 9.76 34.91
C GLY A 96 -12.13 10.28 35.83
N ASN A 97 -12.50 11.17 36.76
CA ASN A 97 -11.59 11.72 37.77
C ASN A 97 -11.95 11.15 39.15
N GLY A 98 -11.76 9.84 39.35
CA GLY A 98 -12.16 9.10 40.55
C GLY A 98 -12.97 7.85 40.24
N THR A 99 -14.05 7.59 40.99
CA THR A 99 -14.97 6.49 40.70
C THR A 99 -15.65 6.71 39.34
N ASN A 100 -15.34 5.81 38.42
CA ASN A 100 -15.79 5.77 37.06
C ASN A 100 -16.96 4.78 36.96
N LEU A 101 -17.92 5.08 36.09
CA LEU A 101 -19.10 4.28 35.81
C LEU A 101 -19.11 4.03 34.31
N SER A 102 -19.25 2.78 33.90
CA SER A 102 -19.38 2.41 32.50
C SER A 102 -20.71 1.68 32.33
N ARG A 103 -21.60 2.27 31.53
CA ARG A 103 -22.90 1.69 31.16
C ARG A 103 -22.89 1.31 29.69
N LYS A 104 -23.18 0.04 29.39
CA LYS A 104 -23.41 -0.49 28.04
C LYS A 104 -24.92 -0.56 27.76
N GLN A 105 -25.34 -0.07 26.60
CA GLN A 105 -26.64 -0.34 25.98
C GLN A 105 -26.40 -0.93 24.59
N VAL A 106 -27.30 -1.80 24.13
CA VAL A 106 -27.23 -2.44 22.81
C VAL A 106 -28.58 -2.31 22.12
N TYR A 107 -28.59 -1.93 20.85
CA TYR A 107 -29.77 -1.84 20.01
C TYR A 107 -29.58 -2.74 18.80
N LEU A 108 -30.62 -3.44 18.37
CA LEU A 108 -30.70 -4.14 17.09
C LEU A 108 -31.76 -3.44 16.23
N ASP A 109 -31.36 -2.97 15.05
CA ASP A 109 -32.19 -2.23 14.09
C ASP A 109 -32.90 -1.00 14.71
N GLY A 110 -32.24 -0.39 15.69
CA GLY A 110 -32.75 0.75 16.47
C GLY A 110 -33.63 0.39 17.68
N VAL A 111 -33.96 -0.89 17.89
CA VAL A 111 -34.72 -1.37 19.05
C VAL A 111 -33.77 -1.76 20.19
N GLU A 112 -33.96 -1.18 21.39
CA GLU A 112 -33.10 -1.46 22.55
C GLU A 112 -33.29 -2.89 23.06
N LEU A 113 -32.20 -3.66 23.10
CA LEU A 113 -32.14 -4.99 23.69
C LEU A 113 -31.84 -4.87 25.18
N THR A 114 -32.88 -4.49 25.93
CA THR A 114 -32.78 -4.17 27.37
C THR A 114 -32.18 -5.28 28.22
N GLU A 115 -32.31 -6.55 27.82
CA GLU A 115 -31.68 -7.71 28.47
C GLU A 115 -30.13 -7.69 28.43
N PHE A 116 -29.55 -6.91 27.51
CA PHE A 116 -28.09 -6.73 27.40
C PHE A 116 -27.61 -5.41 27.99
N GLN A 117 -28.48 -4.63 28.64
CA GLN A 117 -28.07 -3.45 29.40
C GLN A 117 -27.23 -3.88 30.60
N MET A 118 -26.03 -3.31 30.74
CA MET A 118 -25.13 -3.62 31.85
C MET A 118 -24.44 -2.35 32.34
N GLU A 119 -24.14 -2.30 33.63
CA GLU A 119 -23.43 -1.20 34.26
C GLU A 119 -22.38 -1.75 35.23
N GLN A 120 -21.16 -1.22 35.16
CA GLN A 120 -20.08 -1.57 36.08
C GLN A 120 -19.32 -0.32 36.53
N SER A 121 -19.01 -0.25 37.82
CA SER A 121 -18.22 0.82 38.42
C SER A 121 -16.80 0.36 38.77
N SER A 122 -15.86 1.31 38.78
CA SER A 122 -14.46 1.09 39.14
C SER A 122 -13.89 2.36 39.79
N ASN A 123 -12.96 2.23 40.72
CA ASN A 123 -12.29 3.38 41.35
C ASN A 123 -11.07 3.88 40.56
N GLN A 124 -10.97 3.54 39.27
CA GLN A 124 -9.87 3.90 38.38
C GLN A 124 -10.25 5.05 37.44
N GLU A 125 -9.37 6.04 37.31
CA GLU A 125 -9.53 7.18 36.38
C GLU A 125 -9.64 6.74 34.91
N VAL A 126 -9.00 5.63 34.57
CA VAL A 126 -9.18 4.92 33.29
C VAL A 126 -9.72 3.54 33.62
N PHE A 127 -10.95 3.24 33.21
CA PHE A 127 -11.57 1.95 33.45
C PHE A 127 -11.79 1.23 32.12
N LYS A 128 -10.93 0.24 31.85
CA LYS A 128 -11.10 -0.70 30.75
C LYS A 128 -11.94 -1.87 31.24
N TRP A 129 -13.11 -2.05 30.65
CA TRP A 129 -14.07 -3.09 30.99
C TRP A 129 -14.22 -4.06 29.83
N GLN A 130 -13.84 -5.32 30.07
CA GLN A 130 -14.24 -6.46 29.25
C GLN A 130 -15.62 -6.92 29.74
N VAL A 131 -16.65 -6.63 28.95
CA VAL A 131 -18.03 -7.05 29.18
C VAL A 131 -18.09 -8.57 29.02
N PRO A 132 -18.77 -9.31 29.90
CA PRO A 132 -19.03 -10.73 29.70
C PRO A 132 -19.71 -10.99 28.35
N ARG A 133 -19.29 -12.06 27.64
CA ARG A 133 -19.88 -12.49 26.37
C ARG A 133 -21.40 -12.59 26.49
N PHE A 134 -22.11 -12.11 25.49
CA PHE A 134 -23.56 -12.25 25.39
C PHE A 134 -23.97 -12.62 23.97
N THR A 135 -25.07 -13.36 23.86
CA THR A 135 -25.52 -13.96 22.60
C THR A 135 -26.88 -13.41 22.20
N ILE A 136 -26.99 -12.89 20.98
CA ILE A 136 -28.29 -12.61 20.36
C ILE A 136 -28.76 -13.92 19.70
N PRO A 137 -29.90 -14.51 20.13
CA PRO A 137 -30.35 -15.79 19.60
C PRO A 137 -30.88 -15.61 18.17
N ALA A 138 -30.62 -16.60 17.30
CA ALA A 138 -30.98 -16.57 15.88
C ALA A 138 -32.46 -16.22 15.61
N MET A 139 -33.38 -16.57 16.53
CA MET A 139 -34.81 -16.22 16.42
C MET A 139 -35.10 -14.71 16.45
N LYS A 140 -34.15 -13.87 16.85
CA LYS A 140 -34.23 -12.40 16.77
C LYS A 140 -33.56 -11.82 15.52
N LEU A 141 -32.95 -12.67 14.69
CA LEU A 141 -32.15 -12.32 13.52
C LEU A 141 -32.86 -12.87 12.27
N SER A 142 -33.67 -12.03 11.62
CA SER A 142 -34.34 -12.38 10.36
C SER A 142 -33.35 -12.46 9.21
N ALA A 143 -33.72 -13.10 8.09
CA ALA A 143 -32.90 -13.02 6.88
C ALA A 143 -32.94 -11.59 6.29
N GLY A 144 -31.78 -11.00 6.00
CA GLY A 144 -31.66 -9.60 5.54
C GLY A 144 -30.48 -8.85 6.18
N SER A 145 -30.37 -7.55 5.87
CA SER A 145 -29.39 -6.66 6.51
C SER A 145 -29.89 -6.22 7.89
N HIS A 146 -28.98 -6.23 8.87
CA HIS A 146 -29.21 -5.88 10.26
C HIS A 146 -28.14 -4.90 10.75
N THR A 147 -28.48 -4.05 11.72
CA THR A 147 -27.54 -3.11 12.35
C THR A 147 -27.56 -3.22 13.87
N LEU A 148 -26.43 -3.57 14.46
CA LEU A 148 -26.19 -3.45 15.89
C LEU A 148 -25.61 -2.08 16.24
N THR A 149 -26.11 -1.50 17.32
CA THR A 149 -25.62 -0.25 17.89
C THR A 149 -25.20 -0.48 19.33
N PHE A 150 -23.96 -0.15 19.67
CA PHE A 150 -23.42 -0.23 21.01
C PHE A 150 -23.25 1.19 21.53
N VAL A 151 -23.90 1.52 22.65
CA VAL A 151 -23.71 2.80 23.33
C VAL A 151 -22.99 2.54 24.64
N VAL A 152 -21.85 3.19 24.85
CA VAL A 152 -21.14 3.21 26.13
C VAL A 152 -21.23 4.61 26.72
N THR A 153 -21.56 4.72 28.00
CA THR A 153 -21.72 6.00 28.71
C THR A 153 -20.82 6.05 29.96
N ASP A 154 -20.10 7.16 30.16
CA ASP A 154 -19.29 7.41 31.37
C ASP A 154 -20.10 8.00 32.55
N ALA A 155 -19.45 8.09 33.71
CA ALA A 155 -19.98 8.76 34.90
C ALA A 155 -20.32 10.26 34.71
N ASN A 156 -19.84 10.90 33.65
CA ASN A 156 -20.14 12.30 33.30
C ASN A 156 -21.32 12.40 32.30
N ALA A 157 -22.01 11.30 32.03
CA ALA A 157 -23.07 11.18 31.03
C ALA A 157 -22.62 11.52 29.59
N LYS A 158 -21.32 11.42 29.28
CA LYS A 158 -20.87 11.39 27.88
C LYS A 158 -21.09 9.99 27.35
N SER A 159 -21.72 9.90 26.19
CA SER A 159 -21.85 8.66 25.43
C SER A 159 -20.84 8.57 24.30
N SER A 160 -20.64 7.34 23.81
CA SER A 160 -19.91 7.02 22.60
C SER A 160 -20.60 5.83 21.93
N THR A 161 -20.76 5.90 20.61
CA THR A 161 -21.65 5.01 19.87
C THR A 161 -20.90 4.32 18.73
N LEU A 162 -20.96 2.99 18.70
CA LEU A 162 -20.45 2.15 17.62
C LEU A 162 -21.63 1.53 16.89
N HIS A 163 -21.65 1.62 15.57
CA HIS A 163 -22.60 0.90 14.71
C HIS A 163 -21.85 -0.19 13.93
N VAL A 164 -22.42 -1.39 13.88
CA VAL A 164 -21.93 -2.54 13.12
C VAL A 164 -23.09 -3.08 12.30
N SER A 165 -22.93 -3.16 10.98
CA SER A 165 -23.92 -3.80 10.11
C SER A 165 -23.47 -5.20 9.73
N PHE A 166 -24.41 -6.11 9.54
CA PHE A 166 -24.17 -7.50 9.15
C PHE A 166 -25.37 -8.03 8.37
N GLN A 167 -25.16 -9.04 7.52
CA GLN A 167 -26.24 -9.64 6.75
C GLN A 167 -26.52 -11.05 7.25
N VAL A 168 -27.77 -11.39 7.51
CA VAL A 168 -28.17 -12.77 7.78
C VAL A 168 -28.58 -13.41 6.47
N GLU A 169 -27.91 -14.49 6.10
CA GLU A 169 -28.24 -15.26 4.91
C GLU A 169 -29.66 -15.83 5.02
N ALA A 170 -30.42 -15.76 3.93
CA ALA A 170 -31.63 -16.53 3.82
C ALA A 170 -31.28 -18.02 3.71
N GLN A 171 -32.10 -18.89 4.31
CA GLN A 171 -32.12 -20.29 3.86
C GLN A 171 -32.39 -20.29 2.36
N ASN A 172 -31.52 -20.93 1.58
CA ASN A 172 -31.59 -21.01 0.13
C ASN A 172 -32.80 -21.82 -0.35
N TYR A 173 -33.98 -21.22 -0.27
CA TYR A 173 -35.12 -21.58 -1.09
C TYR A 173 -35.02 -20.82 -2.42
N PRO A 174 -35.07 -21.50 -3.57
CA PRO A 174 -35.32 -20.78 -4.82
C PRO A 174 -36.67 -20.08 -4.70
N ARG A 175 -36.67 -18.74 -4.62
CA ARG A 175 -37.89 -17.93 -4.71
C ARG A 175 -38.43 -17.99 -6.14
N ILE A 176 -39.08 -19.11 -6.45
CA ILE A 176 -40.15 -19.13 -7.44
C ILE A 176 -41.17 -18.10 -6.97
N TYR A 177 -41.47 -17.11 -7.81
CA TYR A 177 -42.51 -16.12 -7.51
C TYR A 177 -43.85 -16.84 -7.23
N LYS A 178 -44.29 -16.75 -5.98
CA LYS A 178 -45.61 -17.20 -5.51
C LYS A 178 -46.27 -16.05 -4.77
N GLY A 179 -47.03 -15.23 -5.50
CA GLY A 179 -48.00 -14.33 -4.87
C GLY A 179 -49.14 -15.17 -4.29
N GLU A 180 -49.28 -15.21 -2.97
CA GLU A 180 -50.33 -15.98 -2.25
C GLU A 180 -51.39 -15.10 -1.56
N LYS A 181 -51.43 -13.80 -1.85
CA LYS A 181 -52.51 -12.90 -1.41
C LYS A 181 -53.21 -12.25 -2.61
N ALA A 182 -54.55 -12.29 -2.60
CA ALA A 182 -55.40 -11.63 -3.59
C ALA A 182 -55.66 -10.14 -3.26
N GLU A 183 -54.99 -9.61 -2.22
CA GLU A 183 -55.25 -8.29 -1.63
C GLU A 183 -53.92 -7.59 -1.32
N GLY A 184 -53.77 -6.37 -1.83
CA GLY A 184 -52.68 -5.42 -1.53
C GLY A 184 -53.07 -4.42 -0.42
N GLU A 185 -52.32 -3.33 -0.32
CA GLU A 185 -52.45 -2.32 0.75
C GLU A 185 -53.74 -1.48 0.65
N PRO A 186 -54.55 -1.37 1.74
CA PRO A 186 -55.81 -0.64 1.72
C PRO A 186 -55.64 0.87 1.59
N LEU A 187 -56.50 1.48 0.78
CA LEU A 187 -56.34 2.86 0.31
C LEU A 187 -56.74 3.93 1.35
N ALA A 188 -55.77 4.70 1.86
CA ALA A 188 -56.05 5.99 2.50
C ALA A 188 -56.31 7.07 1.43
N THR A 189 -57.29 7.97 1.66
CA THR A 189 -57.67 8.98 0.65
C THR A 189 -56.71 10.18 0.68
N GLY A 190 -56.19 10.58 -0.49
CA GLY A 190 -55.39 11.80 -0.65
C GLY A 190 -53.87 11.65 -0.38
N GLY A 191 -53.36 10.42 -0.32
CA GLY A 191 -51.93 10.16 -0.15
C GLY A 191 -51.08 10.38 -1.40
N GLN A 192 -49.76 10.29 -1.21
CA GLN A 192 -48.75 10.16 -2.25
C GLN A 192 -48.01 8.84 -2.05
N THR A 193 -47.94 8.01 -3.08
CA THR A 193 -47.13 6.78 -3.10
C THR A 193 -45.82 7.09 -3.80
N THR A 194 -44.69 6.97 -3.10
CA THR A 194 -43.36 7.21 -3.69
C THR A 194 -42.64 5.88 -3.92
N ILE A 195 -42.19 5.66 -5.16
CA ILE A 195 -41.37 4.51 -5.56
C ILE A 195 -39.99 5.06 -5.93
N PHE A 196 -38.94 4.57 -5.26
CA PHE A 196 -37.59 5.05 -5.47
C PHE A 196 -36.92 4.36 -6.66
N GLY A 197 -36.18 5.11 -7.47
CA GLY A 197 -35.44 4.61 -8.64
C GLY A 197 -35.84 5.27 -9.96
N ASN A 198 -35.17 4.87 -11.04
CA ASN A 198 -35.39 5.39 -12.40
C ASN A 198 -36.66 4.85 -13.09
N MET A 199 -37.17 3.74 -12.58
CA MET A 199 -38.43 3.13 -12.99
C MET A 199 -39.00 2.34 -11.81
N GLY A 200 -40.31 2.14 -11.79
CA GLY A 200 -40.98 1.44 -10.70
C GLY A 200 -42.37 0.93 -11.08
N SER A 201 -42.90 0.05 -10.25
CA SER A 201 -44.26 -0.48 -10.39
C SER A 201 -44.82 -0.82 -9.01
N THR A 202 -46.10 -0.56 -8.79
CA THR A 202 -46.80 -0.93 -7.57
C THR A 202 -48.23 -1.37 -7.93
N ASP A 203 -48.85 -2.12 -7.02
CA ASP A 203 -50.16 -2.72 -7.20
C ASP A 203 -51.14 -2.15 -6.17
N PHE A 204 -52.30 -1.72 -6.63
CA PHE A 204 -53.38 -1.17 -5.81
C PHE A 204 -54.60 -2.10 -5.83
N ASN A 205 -55.35 -2.14 -4.74
CA ASN A 205 -56.60 -2.90 -4.65
C ASN A 205 -57.75 -2.07 -4.06
N SER A 206 -58.96 -2.58 -4.26
CA SER A 206 -60.20 -2.07 -3.70
C SER A 206 -61.06 -3.26 -3.26
N SER A 207 -61.73 -3.13 -2.12
CA SER A 207 -62.71 -4.11 -1.63
C SER A 207 -64.04 -4.08 -2.39
N VAL A 208 -64.25 -3.08 -3.25
CA VAL A 208 -65.43 -2.92 -4.11
C VAL A 208 -65.02 -2.87 -5.60
N PRO A 209 -65.86 -3.34 -6.53
CA PRO A 209 -65.58 -3.22 -7.96
C PRO A 209 -65.67 -1.75 -8.42
N GLY A 210 -64.92 -1.44 -9.47
CA GLY A 210 -64.81 -0.11 -10.05
C GLY A 210 -63.77 -0.02 -11.15
N THR A 211 -63.59 1.18 -11.69
CA THR A 211 -62.64 1.47 -12.77
C THR A 211 -61.43 2.25 -12.27
N TRP A 212 -60.25 1.70 -12.52
CA TRP A 212 -58.98 2.38 -12.29
C TRP A 212 -58.56 3.16 -13.53
N LYS A 213 -57.99 4.34 -13.35
CA LYS A 213 -57.45 5.19 -14.40
C LYS A 213 -56.12 5.80 -13.97
N LEU A 214 -55.05 5.48 -14.71
CA LEU A 214 -53.71 6.02 -14.54
C LEU A 214 -53.43 7.07 -15.61
N THR A 215 -53.05 8.27 -15.17
CA THR A 215 -52.79 9.44 -16.02
C THR A 215 -51.41 10.01 -15.70
N ASN A 216 -50.61 10.34 -16.71
CA ASN A 216 -49.35 11.06 -16.50
C ASN A 216 -49.65 12.55 -16.22
N LYS A 217 -49.21 13.09 -15.08
CA LYS A 217 -49.55 14.47 -14.66
C LYS A 217 -48.81 15.54 -15.46
N SER A 218 -47.69 15.22 -16.13
CA SER A 218 -46.95 16.20 -16.94
C SER A 218 -47.55 16.37 -18.34
N THR A 219 -48.10 15.31 -18.92
CA THR A 219 -48.71 15.33 -20.26
C THR A 219 -50.24 15.35 -20.24
N ASN A 220 -50.87 15.13 -19.07
CA ASN A 220 -52.30 14.84 -18.90
C ASN A 220 -52.81 13.67 -19.77
N GLN A 221 -51.92 12.81 -20.26
CA GLN A 221 -52.26 11.66 -21.08
C GLN A 221 -52.71 10.49 -20.20
N GLU A 222 -53.88 9.92 -20.49
CA GLU A 222 -54.30 8.64 -19.94
C GLU A 222 -53.38 7.54 -20.47
N MET A 223 -52.74 6.81 -19.57
CA MET A 223 -51.84 5.71 -19.90
C MET A 223 -52.55 4.36 -19.89
N ARG A 224 -53.50 4.19 -18.96
CA ARG A 224 -54.21 2.93 -18.74
C ARG A 224 -55.52 3.19 -18.02
N SER A 225 -56.59 2.53 -18.44
CA SER A 225 -57.85 2.43 -17.69
C SER A 225 -58.36 1.00 -17.72
N VAL A 226 -58.76 0.45 -16.57
CA VAL A 226 -59.16 -0.96 -16.41
C VAL A 226 -60.27 -1.08 -15.34
N PRO A 227 -61.42 -1.71 -15.65
CA PRO A 227 -62.40 -2.12 -14.64
C PRO A 227 -61.91 -3.38 -13.91
N ALA A 228 -61.59 -3.26 -12.63
CA ALA A 228 -61.08 -4.35 -11.78
C ALA A 228 -61.11 -3.97 -10.29
N THR A 229 -61.10 -4.98 -9.40
CA THR A 229 -60.81 -4.77 -7.96
C THR A 229 -59.32 -4.63 -7.66
N VAL A 230 -58.44 -5.01 -8.58
CA VAL A 230 -56.97 -4.93 -8.46
C VAL A 230 -56.37 -4.27 -9.70
N PHE A 231 -55.43 -3.36 -9.51
CA PHE A 231 -54.76 -2.62 -10.57
C PHE A 231 -53.25 -2.56 -10.36
N SER A 232 -52.51 -3.16 -11.28
CA SER A 232 -51.06 -2.95 -11.38
C SER A 232 -50.75 -1.74 -12.25
N THR A 233 -49.86 -0.86 -11.81
CA THR A 233 -49.37 0.24 -12.66
C THR A 233 -48.63 -0.26 -13.90
N GLY A 234 -48.03 -1.46 -13.82
CA GLY A 234 -46.92 -1.85 -14.70
C GLY A 234 -45.68 -0.98 -14.46
N THR A 235 -44.62 -1.21 -15.23
CA THR A 235 -43.39 -0.41 -15.15
C THR A 235 -43.62 1.00 -15.69
N LEU A 236 -43.42 1.97 -14.83
CA LEU A 236 -43.47 3.40 -15.10
C LEU A 236 -42.07 4.01 -14.94
N LEU A 237 -41.77 5.07 -15.68
CA LEU A 237 -40.48 5.78 -15.62
C LEU A 237 -40.50 6.88 -14.53
N THR A 238 -39.35 7.47 -14.21
CA THR A 238 -39.26 8.69 -13.39
C THR A 238 -40.29 9.75 -13.81
N GLY A 239 -41.12 10.21 -12.87
CA GLY A 239 -42.21 11.15 -13.15
C GLY A 239 -43.30 11.19 -12.08
N GLN A 240 -44.35 11.96 -12.35
CA GLN A 240 -45.55 12.02 -11.52
C GLN A 240 -46.76 11.48 -12.27
N TYR A 241 -47.47 10.53 -11.66
CA TYR A 241 -48.67 9.92 -12.21
C TYR A 241 -49.83 10.10 -11.23
N GLN A 242 -51.03 10.30 -11.74
CA GLN A 242 -52.24 10.29 -10.94
C GLN A 242 -52.96 8.96 -11.18
N LEU A 243 -53.26 8.25 -10.10
CA LEU A 243 -54.18 7.12 -10.13
C LEU A 243 -55.51 7.58 -9.55
N LEU A 244 -56.59 7.25 -10.26
CA LEU A 244 -57.97 7.49 -9.89
C LEU A 244 -58.69 6.13 -9.86
N PHE A 245 -59.44 5.86 -8.80
CA PHE A 245 -60.38 4.75 -8.73
C PHE A 245 -61.81 5.29 -8.64
N LEU A 246 -62.67 4.80 -9.52
CA LEU A 246 -64.08 5.14 -9.62
C LEU A 246 -64.90 3.90 -9.24
N PRO A 247 -65.46 3.81 -8.03
CA PRO A 247 -66.36 2.72 -7.65
C PRO A 247 -67.56 2.62 -8.60
N ASP A 248 -68.04 1.40 -8.86
CA ASP A 248 -69.26 1.20 -9.66
C ASP A 248 -70.53 1.67 -8.91
N ASP A 249 -70.49 1.68 -7.57
CA ASP A 249 -71.54 2.27 -6.74
C ASP A 249 -71.42 3.80 -6.70
N THR A 250 -72.33 4.46 -7.41
CA THR A 250 -72.44 5.93 -7.47
C THR A 250 -72.68 6.65 -6.13
N SER A 251 -72.99 5.92 -5.06
CA SER A 251 -73.07 6.49 -3.70
C SER A 251 -71.71 6.59 -3.00
N MET A 252 -70.67 5.93 -3.54
CA MET A 252 -69.31 5.98 -3.04
C MET A 252 -68.49 7.06 -3.75
N SER A 253 -67.67 7.80 -3.00
CA SER A 253 -66.78 8.82 -3.56
C SER A 253 -65.61 8.19 -4.35
N PRO A 254 -65.19 8.80 -5.48
CA PRO A 254 -63.94 8.44 -6.13
C PRO A 254 -62.73 8.58 -5.21
N TRP A 255 -61.76 7.67 -5.34
CA TRP A 255 -60.49 7.73 -4.63
C TRP A 255 -59.36 8.14 -5.58
N THR A 256 -58.37 8.89 -5.09
CA THR A 256 -57.18 9.24 -5.89
C THR A 256 -55.90 9.32 -5.05
N THR A 257 -54.78 8.97 -5.68
CA THR A 257 -53.40 9.15 -5.19
C THR A 257 -52.51 9.73 -6.28
N THR A 258 -51.39 10.33 -5.88
CA THR A 258 -50.27 10.58 -6.80
C THR A 258 -49.20 9.52 -6.61
N VAL A 259 -48.84 8.81 -7.67
CA VAL A 259 -47.67 7.92 -7.72
C VAL A 259 -46.47 8.74 -8.21
N GLN A 260 -45.46 8.87 -7.37
CA GLN A 260 -44.20 9.55 -7.65
C GLN A 260 -43.12 8.50 -7.90
N ILE A 261 -42.37 8.65 -8.99
CA ILE A 261 -41.21 7.81 -9.29
C ILE A 261 -39.99 8.70 -9.47
N GLY A 262 -38.89 8.34 -8.83
CA GLY A 262 -37.61 9.04 -8.94
C GLY A 262 -36.68 8.73 -7.76
N MET A 263 -35.45 9.25 -7.82
CA MET A 263 -34.51 9.17 -6.70
C MET A 263 -35.00 10.01 -5.51
N ALA A 264 -34.58 9.63 -4.30
CA ALA A 264 -34.90 10.40 -3.10
C ALA A 264 -34.25 11.79 -3.14
N GLU A 265 -35.03 12.81 -2.75
CA GLU A 265 -34.57 14.20 -2.74
C GLU A 265 -33.72 14.47 -1.50
N LEU A 266 -32.54 15.07 -1.72
CA LEU A 266 -31.60 15.43 -0.66
C LEU A 266 -31.48 16.95 -0.52
N TYR A 267 -31.23 17.41 0.69
CA TYR A 267 -31.13 18.81 1.06
C TYR A 267 -29.93 19.04 1.98
N MET A 268 -29.23 20.16 1.81
CA MET A 268 -28.20 20.62 2.75
C MET A 268 -28.87 21.40 3.89
N GLY A 269 -28.92 20.82 5.08
CA GLY A 269 -29.59 21.34 6.26
C GLY A 269 -30.15 20.23 7.16
N THR A 270 -31.06 20.62 8.06
CA THR A 270 -31.81 19.71 8.94
C THR A 270 -33.24 19.44 8.46
N ASP A 271 -33.67 20.09 7.37
CA ASP A 271 -35.01 20.03 6.81
C ASP A 271 -35.02 20.37 5.30
N ALA A 272 -36.21 20.32 4.67
CA ALA A 272 -36.42 20.59 3.25
C ALA A 272 -36.36 22.08 2.86
N SER A 273 -36.13 23.01 3.79
CA SER A 273 -35.91 24.44 3.48
C SER A 273 -34.47 24.74 3.04
N GLY A 274 -33.55 23.79 3.27
CA GLY A 274 -32.17 23.85 2.83
C GLY A 274 -31.97 23.86 1.32
N GLN A 275 -30.73 23.99 0.87
CA GLN A 275 -30.43 23.87 -0.57
C GLN A 275 -30.68 22.44 -1.02
N LYS A 276 -31.62 22.25 -1.96
CA LYS A 276 -31.82 20.97 -2.64
C LYS A 276 -30.57 20.59 -3.43
N LEU A 277 -30.12 19.35 -3.27
CA LEU A 277 -28.95 18.78 -3.90
C LEU A 277 -29.36 17.90 -5.08
N ALA A 278 -28.62 18.00 -6.18
CA ALA A 278 -28.73 17.05 -7.30
C ALA A 278 -27.88 15.79 -7.02
N PRO A 279 -28.22 14.63 -7.63
CA PRO A 279 -27.34 13.48 -7.66
C PRO A 279 -25.95 13.84 -8.20
N ASP A 280 -24.91 13.26 -7.60
CA ASP A 280 -23.49 13.46 -7.89
C ASP A 280 -23.01 14.92 -7.78
N GLN A 281 -23.79 15.80 -7.13
CA GLN A 281 -23.40 17.18 -6.90
C GLN A 281 -22.24 17.27 -5.91
N THR A 282 -21.16 17.96 -6.30
CA THR A 282 -20.12 18.39 -5.35
C THR A 282 -20.57 19.63 -4.57
N ILE A 283 -20.52 19.55 -3.25
CA ILE A 283 -20.64 20.68 -2.32
C ILE A 283 -19.31 20.87 -1.56
N THR A 284 -19.05 22.07 -1.06
CA THR A 284 -17.84 22.37 -0.28
C THR A 284 -18.17 22.46 1.20
N ALA A 285 -17.40 21.78 2.04
CA ALA A 285 -17.53 21.90 3.49
C ALA A 285 -17.16 23.31 3.99
N PRO A 286 -17.82 23.84 5.05
CA PRO A 286 -17.55 25.18 5.56
C PRO A 286 -16.17 25.29 6.21
N GLU A 287 -15.73 24.25 6.93
CA GLU A 287 -14.44 24.18 7.60
C GLU A 287 -13.97 22.73 7.78
N SER A 288 -12.70 22.54 8.17
CA SER A 288 -12.12 21.25 8.51
C SER A 288 -11.15 21.42 9.70
N PRO A 289 -11.35 20.70 10.83
CA PRO A 289 -12.46 19.79 11.10
C PRO A 289 -13.80 20.53 11.21
N GLY A 290 -14.91 19.88 10.89
CA GLY A 290 -16.24 20.51 10.86
C GLY A 290 -17.38 19.49 10.73
N LYS A 291 -18.59 19.97 10.45
CA LYS A 291 -19.79 19.16 10.19
C LYS A 291 -20.56 19.69 8.97
N ILE A 292 -21.24 18.80 8.24
CA ILE A 292 -22.30 19.16 7.29
C ILE A 292 -23.59 18.43 7.68
N SER A 293 -24.69 19.19 7.79
CA SER A 293 -26.04 18.65 7.95
C SER A 293 -26.63 18.31 6.59
N LEU A 294 -27.14 17.09 6.44
CA LEU A 294 -27.90 16.61 5.29
C LEU A 294 -29.29 16.16 5.74
N TYR A 295 -30.27 16.29 4.85
CA TYR A 295 -31.66 15.92 5.10
C TYR A 295 -32.33 15.26 3.89
N SER A 296 -33.23 14.32 4.15
CA SER A 296 -34.21 13.83 3.18
C SER A 296 -35.61 13.79 3.80
N ALA A 297 -36.63 14.04 2.96
CA ALA A 297 -38.03 13.96 3.34
C ALA A 297 -38.49 12.53 3.70
N TYR A 298 -37.66 11.52 3.44
CA TYR A 298 -37.88 10.12 3.76
C TYR A 298 -36.78 9.63 4.71
N PRO A 299 -37.08 8.68 5.62
CA PRO A 299 -36.04 8.02 6.37
C PRO A 299 -35.26 7.08 5.43
N GLY A 300 -34.00 6.82 5.79
CA GLY A 300 -33.13 5.94 5.01
C GLY A 300 -31.80 5.67 5.69
N ARG A 301 -30.97 4.89 4.98
CA ARG A 301 -29.56 4.66 5.27
C ARG A 301 -28.70 5.74 4.62
N TRP A 302 -28.07 6.56 5.42
CA TRP A 302 -26.96 7.41 5.02
C TRP A 302 -25.64 6.69 5.27
N SER A 303 -24.67 6.81 4.37
CA SER A 303 -23.30 6.34 4.56
C SER A 303 -22.28 7.31 3.95
N VAL A 304 -21.10 7.38 4.55
CA VAL A 304 -19.98 8.19 4.04
C VAL A 304 -18.83 7.25 3.68
N ASN A 305 -18.42 7.29 2.42
CA ASN A 305 -17.51 6.31 1.85
C ASN A 305 -16.11 6.46 2.45
N GLY A 306 -15.46 5.32 2.74
CA GLY A 306 -14.14 5.25 3.38
C GLY A 306 -14.08 5.68 4.86
N THR A 307 -15.05 6.41 5.40
CA THR A 307 -15.01 6.96 6.77
C THR A 307 -15.75 6.12 7.82
N GLY A 308 -16.61 5.19 7.40
CA GLY A 308 -17.37 4.33 8.33
C GLY A 308 -18.48 5.05 9.10
N GLN A 309 -18.80 6.31 8.74
CA GLN A 309 -19.99 6.98 9.24
C GLN A 309 -21.21 6.42 8.50
N THR A 310 -22.20 5.92 9.24
CA THR A 310 -23.46 5.40 8.68
C THR A 310 -24.57 5.65 9.68
N LEU A 311 -25.75 6.02 9.20
CA LEU A 311 -26.94 6.25 10.02
C LEU A 311 -28.17 5.70 9.29
N THR A 312 -28.88 4.78 9.92
CA THR A 312 -30.07 4.08 9.37
C THR A 312 -31.36 4.67 9.90
N ASN A 313 -32.48 4.44 9.20
CA ASN A 313 -33.82 4.89 9.57
C ASN A 313 -33.94 6.40 9.82
N ALA A 314 -33.08 7.21 9.18
CA ALA A 314 -32.90 8.62 9.53
C ALA A 314 -33.25 9.60 8.40
N HIS A 315 -34.02 10.62 8.75
CA HIS A 315 -34.29 11.78 7.87
C HIS A 315 -33.13 12.75 7.82
N HIS A 316 -32.35 12.86 8.88
CA HIS A 316 -31.29 13.84 9.04
C HIS A 316 -29.98 13.13 9.41
N PHE A 317 -28.89 13.58 8.81
CA PHE A 317 -27.55 13.04 9.04
C PHE A 317 -26.54 14.19 9.17
N GLU A 318 -25.70 14.14 10.21
CA GLU A 318 -24.53 15.01 10.33
C GLU A 318 -23.29 14.25 9.85
N VAL A 319 -22.70 14.73 8.76
CA VAL A 319 -21.40 14.24 8.27
C VAL A 319 -20.30 14.92 9.06
N ASP A 320 -19.55 14.15 9.85
CA ASP A 320 -18.36 14.62 10.55
C ASP A 320 -17.17 14.68 9.59
N ILE A 321 -16.50 15.84 9.55
CA ILE A 321 -15.40 16.12 8.63
C ILE A 321 -14.11 16.18 9.43
N PRO A 322 -13.23 15.17 9.34
CA PRO A 322 -11.99 15.12 10.09
C PRO A 322 -10.88 15.94 9.42
N MET A 323 -10.04 16.58 10.24
CA MET A 323 -8.92 17.43 9.80
C MET A 323 -7.92 16.70 8.89
N MET A 324 -7.77 15.38 9.03
CA MET A 324 -6.84 14.56 8.22
C MET A 324 -7.25 14.45 6.75
N LEU A 325 -8.54 14.65 6.43
CA LEU A 325 -9.07 14.62 5.06
C LEU A 325 -9.13 16.04 4.44
N ALA A 326 -8.44 17.03 5.02
CA ALA A 326 -8.35 18.38 4.45
C ALA A 326 -7.86 18.35 2.99
N GLY A 327 -8.55 19.07 2.10
CA GLY A 327 -8.26 19.09 0.67
C GLY A 327 -8.67 17.82 -0.10
N MET A 328 -9.39 16.87 0.51
CA MET A 328 -9.95 15.69 -0.16
C MET A 328 -11.44 15.81 -0.44
N THR A 329 -11.94 14.95 -1.32
CA THR A 329 -13.37 14.73 -1.54
C THR A 329 -13.81 13.43 -0.87
N ILE A 330 -14.92 13.46 -0.12
CA ILE A 330 -15.62 12.27 0.38
C ILE A 330 -16.97 12.14 -0.35
N SER A 331 -17.42 10.90 -0.58
CA SER A 331 -18.74 10.62 -1.13
C SER A 331 -19.71 10.29 0.00
N VAL A 332 -20.95 10.79 -0.10
CA VAL A 332 -22.04 10.46 0.83
C VAL A 332 -23.19 9.86 0.04
N THR A 333 -23.62 8.68 0.44
CA THR A 333 -24.67 7.90 -0.21
C THR A 333 -25.91 7.89 0.69
N PHE A 334 -27.10 8.05 0.10
CA PHE A 334 -28.38 7.86 0.78
C PHE A 334 -29.22 6.82 0.05
N GLU A 335 -29.62 5.76 0.75
CA GLU A 335 -30.58 4.75 0.30
C GLU A 335 -31.88 4.90 1.12
N PRO A 336 -33.03 5.22 0.51
CA PRO A 336 -34.29 5.41 1.24
C PRO A 336 -34.90 4.09 1.73
N ASP A 337 -35.56 4.12 2.89
CA ASP A 337 -36.24 2.96 3.46
C ASP A 337 -37.48 2.60 2.61
N SER A 338 -37.35 1.56 1.78
CA SER A 338 -38.45 1.03 0.96
C SER A 338 -39.22 -0.05 1.72
N LYS A 339 -40.54 0.15 1.87
CA LYS A 339 -41.45 -0.81 2.52
C LYS A 339 -41.87 -1.96 1.60
N GLU A 340 -41.84 -1.74 0.29
CA GLU A 340 -42.05 -2.79 -0.69
C GLU A 340 -40.76 -3.61 -0.80
N ASN A 341 -40.88 -4.94 -0.96
CA ASN A 341 -39.73 -5.82 -1.20
C ASN A 341 -38.81 -5.16 -2.24
N LYS A 342 -37.49 -5.14 -1.98
CA LYS A 342 -36.49 -4.85 -3.03
C LYS A 342 -36.82 -5.75 -4.21
N THR A 343 -37.47 -5.20 -5.23
CA THR A 343 -37.54 -5.83 -6.53
C THR A 343 -36.13 -5.75 -7.04
N ASP A 344 -35.38 -6.86 -6.90
CA ASP A 344 -34.14 -7.08 -7.65
C ASP A 344 -34.46 -6.70 -9.09
N SER A 345 -34.00 -5.52 -9.47
CA SER A 345 -34.47 -4.94 -10.71
C SER A 345 -33.84 -5.78 -11.80
N LEU A 346 -34.68 -6.45 -12.59
CA LEU A 346 -34.32 -7.19 -13.81
C LEU A 346 -33.56 -6.32 -14.85
N TRP A 347 -33.31 -5.05 -14.50
CA TRP A 347 -32.73 -3.97 -15.29
C TRP A 347 -31.68 -3.13 -14.53
N GLY A 348 -31.25 -3.52 -13.32
CA GLY A 348 -30.03 -3.01 -12.66
C GLY A 348 -30.04 -1.55 -12.17
N GLY A 349 -31.18 -0.99 -11.77
CA GLY A 349 -31.27 0.35 -11.20
C GLY A 349 -31.07 0.38 -9.69
N SER A 350 -30.10 1.18 -9.20
CA SER A 350 -29.99 1.50 -7.77
C SER A 350 -31.06 2.51 -7.34
N THR A 351 -31.50 2.42 -6.08
CA THR A 351 -32.36 3.40 -5.39
C THR A 351 -31.57 4.48 -4.65
N SER A 352 -30.23 4.36 -4.60
CA SER A 352 -29.34 5.26 -3.86
C SER A 352 -29.07 6.59 -4.58
N THR A 353 -29.06 7.69 -3.84
CA THR A 353 -28.55 8.99 -4.29
C THR A 353 -27.18 9.26 -3.67
N THR A 354 -26.16 9.56 -4.49
CA THR A 354 -24.83 9.97 -4.02
C THR A 354 -24.64 11.48 -4.16
N ILE A 355 -23.88 12.08 -3.25
CA ILE A 355 -23.34 13.45 -3.36
C ILE A 355 -21.85 13.45 -2.98
N HIS A 356 -21.12 14.49 -3.34
CA HIS A 356 -19.69 14.62 -3.01
C HIS A 356 -19.44 15.85 -2.13
N ILE A 357 -18.63 15.70 -1.09
CA ILE A 357 -18.21 16.80 -0.21
C ILE A 357 -16.72 17.05 -0.41
N GLN A 358 -16.37 18.18 -1.02
CA GLN A 358 -15.01 18.70 -1.07
C GLN A 358 -14.68 19.36 0.28
N ILE A 359 -13.66 18.84 0.95
CA ILE A 359 -13.17 19.34 2.23
C ILE A 359 -12.17 20.47 1.97
N PRO A 360 -12.30 21.65 2.60
CA PRO A 360 -11.38 22.78 2.41
C PRO A 360 -10.00 22.50 3.03
N GLY A 361 -9.02 23.27 2.57
CA GLY A 361 -7.62 23.14 2.99
C GLY A 361 -6.74 22.44 1.95
N ALA A 362 -5.51 22.14 2.34
CA ALA A 362 -4.58 21.36 1.54
C ALA A 362 -4.35 19.99 2.20
N PRO A 363 -4.08 18.93 1.42
CA PRO A 363 -3.81 17.58 1.92
C PRO A 363 -2.41 17.50 2.54
N ASN A 364 -2.24 18.21 3.66
CA ASN A 364 -0.98 18.37 4.40
C ASN A 364 -0.72 17.20 5.38
N ALA A 365 -1.68 16.30 5.56
CA ALA A 365 -1.60 15.19 6.51
C ALA A 365 -0.74 14.00 6.01
N CYS A 366 -0.35 13.98 4.73
CA CYS A 366 0.45 12.91 4.15
C CYS A 366 1.48 13.49 3.17
N GLY A 367 2.77 13.34 3.48
CA GLY A 367 3.87 13.67 2.58
C GLY A 367 4.99 12.62 2.63
N PRO A 368 5.93 12.65 1.66
CA PRO A 368 7.02 11.68 1.54
C PRO A 368 7.87 11.47 2.79
N THR A 369 7.95 12.48 3.66
CA THR A 369 8.76 12.48 4.88
C THR A 369 7.95 12.27 6.16
N SER A 370 6.62 12.17 6.06
CA SER A 370 5.73 11.91 7.22
C SER A 370 5.19 10.49 7.24
N GLY A 371 5.22 9.77 6.11
CA GLY A 371 4.78 8.40 6.05
C GLY A 371 5.83 7.42 6.60
N ASP A 372 5.37 6.55 7.48
CA ASP A 372 6.09 5.56 8.27
C ASP A 372 5.65 4.11 7.97
N VAL A 373 4.45 3.96 7.41
CA VAL A 373 3.90 2.70 6.88
C VAL A 373 4.62 2.28 5.59
N THR A 374 4.74 0.98 5.37
CA THR A 374 5.18 0.39 4.08
C THR A 374 3.99 -0.18 3.30
N MET A 375 4.20 -0.40 2.00
CA MET A 375 3.18 -1.04 1.15
C MET A 375 3.79 -2.14 0.29
N ASP A 376 3.05 -3.22 0.10
CA ASP A 376 3.30 -4.23 -0.90
C ASP A 376 2.34 -4.07 -2.09
N VAL A 377 2.84 -4.38 -3.28
CA VAL A 377 2.05 -4.45 -4.52
C VAL A 377 1.96 -5.91 -4.95
N LEU A 378 0.74 -6.41 -5.06
CA LEU A 378 0.44 -7.76 -5.52
C LEU A 378 -0.28 -7.72 -6.86
N MET A 379 0.00 -8.72 -7.69
CA MET A 379 -0.53 -8.84 -9.04
C MET A 379 -0.99 -10.27 -9.32
N GLN A 380 -2.12 -10.38 -10.02
CA GLN A 380 -2.68 -11.63 -10.51
C GLN A 380 -2.80 -11.53 -12.04
N PRO A 381 -1.96 -12.23 -12.83
CA PRO A 381 -1.94 -12.08 -14.29
C PRO A 381 -3.25 -12.48 -14.98
N ASN A 382 -3.96 -13.47 -14.43
CA ASN A 382 -5.26 -13.95 -14.91
C ASN A 382 -6.02 -14.61 -13.75
N GLU A 383 -7.33 -14.78 -13.90
CA GLU A 383 -8.27 -15.37 -12.93
C GLU A 383 -7.85 -16.73 -12.35
N LYS A 384 -7.06 -17.52 -13.10
CA LYS A 384 -6.59 -18.86 -12.70
C LYS A 384 -5.18 -18.87 -12.10
N SER A 385 -4.49 -17.74 -12.07
CA SER A 385 -3.18 -17.61 -11.42
C SER A 385 -3.35 -17.24 -9.95
N THR A 386 -2.42 -17.70 -9.11
CA THR A 386 -2.30 -17.22 -7.73
C THR A 386 -1.87 -15.76 -7.71
N LEU A 387 -2.28 -15.03 -6.67
CA LEU A 387 -1.79 -13.69 -6.39
C LEU A 387 -0.28 -13.76 -6.05
N MET A 388 0.52 -12.82 -6.54
CA MET A 388 1.97 -12.77 -6.32
C MET A 388 2.42 -11.37 -5.95
N VAL A 389 3.41 -11.25 -5.05
CA VAL A 389 4.04 -9.97 -4.70
C VAL A 389 4.97 -9.52 -5.84
N GLU A 390 4.61 -8.44 -6.53
CA GLU A 390 5.42 -7.80 -7.58
C GLU A 390 6.46 -6.85 -6.98
N LYS A 391 6.09 -6.11 -5.92
CA LYS A 391 7.01 -5.26 -5.14
C LYS A 391 6.66 -5.35 -3.68
N ALA A 392 7.68 -5.40 -2.84
CA ALA A 392 7.52 -5.34 -1.39
C ALA A 392 8.19 -4.08 -0.82
N ASN A 393 7.78 -3.66 0.37
CA ASN A 393 8.39 -2.55 1.11
C ASN A 393 8.47 -1.24 0.29
N VAL A 394 7.39 -0.88 -0.38
CA VAL A 394 7.24 0.40 -1.07
C VAL A 394 7.05 1.49 -0.03
N TYR A 395 8.08 2.29 0.21
CA TYR A 395 8.03 3.45 1.12
C TYR A 395 7.30 4.65 0.51
N SER A 396 6.78 5.52 1.37
CA SER A 396 6.26 6.83 0.97
C SER A 396 7.29 7.64 0.20
N SER A 397 6.93 8.15 -0.98
CA SER A 397 7.84 8.95 -1.82
C SER A 397 7.14 9.71 -2.94
N ASP A 398 7.75 10.80 -3.42
CA ASP A 398 7.33 11.47 -4.66
C ASP A 398 7.65 10.65 -5.92
N ASN A 399 8.45 9.57 -5.79
CA ASN A 399 8.81 8.70 -6.90
C ASN A 399 7.59 7.89 -7.34
N THR A 400 7.37 7.84 -8.65
CA THR A 400 6.24 7.10 -9.21
C THR A 400 6.58 5.62 -9.39
N VAL A 401 5.89 4.77 -8.63
CA VAL A 401 5.95 3.31 -8.70
C VAL A 401 5.25 2.85 -9.97
N LYS A 402 6.03 2.57 -11.02
CA LYS A 402 5.49 2.06 -12.29
C LYS A 402 5.20 0.57 -12.21
N LEU A 403 3.97 0.20 -12.55
CA LEU A 403 3.48 -1.17 -12.68
C LEU A 403 3.12 -1.36 -14.16
N TYR A 404 3.63 -2.41 -14.77
CA TYR A 404 3.45 -2.68 -16.20
C TYR A 404 2.64 -3.94 -16.38
N GLN A 405 1.68 -3.89 -17.30
CA GLN A 405 0.53 -4.79 -17.37
C GLN A 405 0.17 -5.03 -18.83
N ASN A 406 0.13 -6.30 -19.28
CA ASN A 406 -0.42 -6.62 -20.61
C ASN A 406 -0.87 -8.10 -20.74
N PRO A 407 -2.17 -8.38 -20.52
CA PRO A 407 -3.06 -7.72 -19.56
C PRO A 407 -2.78 -8.22 -18.12
N VAL A 408 -3.40 -7.61 -17.12
CA VAL A 408 -3.40 -8.11 -15.73
C VAL A 408 -4.85 -8.08 -15.26
N HIS A 409 -5.23 -9.10 -14.51
CA HIS A 409 -6.60 -9.29 -14.05
C HIS A 409 -6.87 -8.54 -12.75
N VAL A 410 -5.95 -8.64 -11.78
CA VAL A 410 -6.05 -7.96 -10.48
C VAL A 410 -4.71 -7.33 -10.09
N ILE A 411 -4.74 -6.09 -9.59
CA ILE A 411 -3.62 -5.43 -8.90
C ILE A 411 -4.13 -4.93 -7.55
N TRP A 412 -3.47 -5.37 -6.49
CA TRP A 412 -3.66 -4.87 -5.12
C TRP A 412 -2.44 -4.04 -4.70
N LEU A 413 -2.71 -2.93 -4.01
CA LEU A 413 -1.76 -2.25 -3.13
C LEU A 413 -2.22 -2.47 -1.69
N THR A 414 -1.37 -2.92 -0.80
CA THR A 414 -1.76 -3.26 0.58
C THR A 414 -0.63 -2.95 1.55
N THR A 415 -0.94 -2.79 2.83
CA THR A 415 0.05 -2.58 3.89
C THR A 415 1.05 -3.74 4.00
N ALA A 416 0.55 -4.99 3.92
CA ALA A 416 1.38 -6.19 3.84
C ALA A 416 0.75 -7.25 2.93
N ALA A 417 1.56 -8.04 2.21
CA ALA A 417 1.08 -9.08 1.32
C ALA A 417 0.05 -10.04 1.94
N GLU A 418 0.26 -10.41 3.21
CA GLU A 418 -0.60 -11.31 3.97
C GLU A 418 -1.98 -10.71 4.30
N HIS A 419 -2.10 -9.38 4.32
CA HIS A 419 -3.37 -8.69 4.61
C HIS A 419 -4.44 -8.83 3.53
N ILE A 420 -4.11 -9.31 2.32
CA ILE A 420 -5.13 -9.65 1.31
C ILE A 420 -5.83 -10.98 1.66
N GLU A 421 -5.09 -11.94 2.23
CA GLU A 421 -5.61 -13.27 2.57
C GLU A 421 -6.19 -13.31 3.98
N PHE A 422 -5.50 -12.73 4.97
CA PHE A 422 -5.84 -12.81 6.39
C PHE A 422 -6.38 -11.49 6.99
N GLY A 423 -6.41 -10.40 6.22
CA GLY A 423 -6.81 -9.09 6.75
C GLY A 423 -5.85 -8.58 7.83
N SER A 424 -6.30 -7.71 8.71
CA SER A 424 -5.55 -7.13 9.83
C SER A 424 -5.24 -8.10 10.98
N GLU A 425 -5.46 -9.41 10.78
CA GLU A 425 -5.01 -10.47 11.69
C GLU A 425 -3.55 -10.89 11.44
N ALA A 426 -2.94 -10.54 10.29
CA ALA A 426 -1.54 -10.85 10.03
C ALA A 426 -0.57 -9.88 10.75
N ASP A 427 -0.88 -8.58 10.77
CA ASP A 427 -0.15 -7.58 11.56
C ASP A 427 -1.10 -6.52 12.16
N ASP A 428 -1.05 -6.39 13.49
CA ASP A 428 -1.81 -5.43 14.27
C ASP A 428 -1.33 -3.98 14.10
N GLU A 429 -0.09 -3.77 13.63
CA GLU A 429 0.57 -2.45 13.66
C GLU A 429 0.05 -1.48 12.60
N GLU A 430 -0.29 -1.93 11.39
CA GLU A 430 -0.69 -1.03 10.28
C GLU A 430 -2.22 -1.02 10.10
N GLY A 431 -2.86 -2.20 10.03
CA GLY A 431 -4.32 -2.35 10.14
C GLY A 431 -5.19 -1.75 9.02
N PRO A 432 -6.53 -1.69 9.21
CA PRO A 432 -7.47 -1.12 8.25
C PRO A 432 -7.25 0.39 8.07
N GLY A 433 -7.43 0.91 6.85
CA GLY A 433 -7.18 2.33 6.54
C GLY A 433 -8.32 3.08 5.86
N VAL A 434 -8.15 4.41 5.79
CA VAL A 434 -8.82 5.29 4.84
C VAL A 434 -7.88 5.46 3.64
N TRP A 435 -8.35 5.06 2.46
CA TRP A 435 -7.62 5.20 1.21
C TRP A 435 -8.14 6.41 0.42
N ALA A 436 -7.24 7.10 -0.28
CA ALA A 436 -7.62 8.17 -1.20
C ALA A 436 -6.81 8.07 -2.50
N VAL A 437 -7.49 8.16 -3.65
CA VAL A 437 -6.91 8.19 -5.01
C VAL A 437 -7.19 9.56 -5.62
N ASP A 438 -6.13 10.25 -6.06
CA ASP A 438 -6.17 11.63 -6.59
C ASP A 438 -6.90 12.65 -5.68
N ASN A 439 -6.79 12.42 -4.36
CA ASN A 439 -7.46 13.15 -3.27
C ASN A 439 -8.99 12.92 -3.19
N VAL A 440 -9.53 11.89 -3.84
CA VAL A 440 -10.90 11.38 -3.59
C VAL A 440 -10.79 10.17 -2.68
N VAL A 441 -11.52 10.16 -1.56
CA VAL A 441 -11.60 9.00 -0.66
C VAL A 441 -12.28 7.85 -1.40
N VAL A 442 -11.71 6.66 -1.24
CA VAL A 442 -12.05 5.48 -2.02
C VAL A 442 -13.31 4.79 -1.48
N ASP A 443 -14.17 4.38 -2.39
CA ASP A 443 -15.38 3.60 -2.12
C ASP A 443 -15.04 2.13 -1.77
N SER A 444 -15.84 1.47 -0.93
CA SER A 444 -15.51 0.13 -0.41
C SER A 444 -15.42 -0.95 -1.49
N ASP A 445 -16.09 -0.78 -2.64
CA ASP A 445 -16.00 -1.71 -3.78
C ASP A 445 -14.60 -1.76 -4.43
N LYS A 446 -13.72 -0.81 -4.10
CA LYS A 446 -12.30 -0.77 -4.50
C LYS A 446 -11.36 -1.18 -3.38
N LEU A 447 -11.86 -1.62 -2.23
CA LEU A 447 -11.05 -2.08 -1.11
C LEU A 447 -11.21 -3.59 -0.94
N ASN A 448 -10.31 -4.22 -0.20
CA ASN A 448 -10.57 -5.57 0.30
C ASN A 448 -11.48 -5.50 1.54
N TRP A 449 -11.99 -6.67 1.94
CA TRP A 449 -12.91 -6.92 3.06
C TRP A 449 -12.43 -6.47 4.46
N ASP A 450 -11.25 -5.87 4.57
CA ASP A 450 -10.73 -5.25 5.81
C ASP A 450 -10.03 -3.91 5.55
N HIS A 451 -10.23 -3.28 4.38
CA HIS A 451 -9.62 -1.98 4.06
C HIS A 451 -8.08 -1.91 4.25
N THR A 452 -7.39 -3.04 4.30
CA THR A 452 -5.92 -3.16 4.37
C THR A 452 -5.30 -3.14 2.97
N GLY A 453 -6.11 -3.26 1.91
CA GLY A 453 -5.70 -3.19 0.52
C GLY A 453 -6.67 -2.43 -0.38
N LEU A 454 -6.10 -1.83 -1.42
CA LEU A 454 -6.72 -1.04 -2.49
C LEU A 454 -6.60 -1.77 -3.83
N LEU A 455 -7.73 -2.00 -4.50
CA LEU A 455 -7.85 -2.63 -5.81
C LEU A 455 -7.53 -1.63 -6.93
N LEU A 456 -6.25 -1.46 -7.25
CA LEU A 456 -5.80 -0.54 -8.29
C LEU A 456 -6.30 -0.92 -9.69
N SER A 457 -6.52 -2.21 -9.97
CA SER A 457 -7.13 -2.66 -11.23
C SER A 457 -8.61 -2.31 -11.38
N GLY A 458 -9.25 -1.79 -10.32
CA GLY A 458 -10.59 -1.20 -10.40
C GLY A 458 -10.61 0.20 -11.04
N TYR A 459 -9.44 0.78 -11.33
CA TYR A 459 -9.25 2.04 -12.04
C TYR A 459 -8.72 1.80 -13.47
N LYS A 460 -8.78 2.83 -14.31
CA LYS A 460 -8.22 2.78 -15.68
C LYS A 460 -6.67 2.76 -15.62
N PRO A 461 -5.97 2.43 -16.73
CA PRO A 461 -4.53 2.69 -16.82
C PRO A 461 -4.25 4.19 -16.68
N GLY A 462 -3.28 4.56 -15.85
CA GLY A 462 -3.06 5.96 -15.45
C GLY A 462 -1.99 6.12 -14.37
N ARG A 463 -1.67 7.38 -14.02
CA ARG A 463 -0.85 7.74 -12.86
C ARG A 463 -1.76 8.32 -11.78
N TYR A 464 -1.73 7.70 -10.62
CA TYR A 464 -2.56 7.98 -9.45
C TYR A 464 -1.71 8.48 -8.29
N LYS A 465 -2.14 9.56 -7.64
CA LYS A 465 -1.67 9.92 -6.29
C LYS A 465 -2.47 9.09 -5.29
N VAL A 466 -1.80 8.20 -4.57
CA VAL A 466 -2.45 7.31 -3.60
C VAL A 466 -1.99 7.69 -2.20
N ASN A 467 -2.94 7.89 -1.29
CA ASN A 467 -2.69 8.12 0.13
C ASN A 467 -3.42 7.05 0.95
N TYR A 468 -2.81 6.65 2.06
CA TYR A 468 -3.34 5.75 3.07
C TYR A 468 -3.17 6.40 4.44
N TYR A 469 -4.20 6.28 5.28
CA TYR A 469 -4.20 6.68 6.67
C TYR A 469 -4.73 5.53 7.50
N SER A 470 -3.96 5.01 8.46
CA SER A 470 -4.48 3.95 9.34
C SER A 470 -5.66 4.46 10.16
N LYS A 471 -6.74 3.67 10.24
CA LYS A 471 -7.88 3.96 11.13
C LYS A 471 -7.50 3.75 12.60
N ARG A 472 -6.46 2.95 12.89
CA ARG A 472 -5.99 2.64 14.25
C ARG A 472 -5.10 3.76 14.81
N ASP A 473 -4.14 4.23 14.03
CA ASP A 473 -3.37 5.45 14.34
C ASP A 473 -3.30 6.38 13.12
N PRO A 474 -4.06 7.49 13.09
CA PRO A 474 -4.00 8.47 12.00
C PRO A 474 -2.64 9.16 11.78
N ALA A 475 -1.63 8.96 12.64
CA ALA A 475 -0.25 9.34 12.36
C ALA A 475 0.44 8.35 11.43
N LYS A 476 0.05 7.06 11.48
CA LYS A 476 0.53 6.02 10.57
C LYS A 476 -0.03 6.22 9.18
N THR A 477 0.83 6.60 8.24
CA THR A 477 0.42 7.03 6.89
C THR A 477 1.35 6.53 5.80
N TRP A 478 0.80 6.36 4.59
CA TRP A 478 1.60 6.13 3.39
C TRP A 478 1.13 7.03 2.25
N CYS A 479 2.07 7.64 1.55
CA CYS A 479 1.80 8.62 0.48
C CYS A 479 2.73 8.37 -0.71
N GLY A 480 2.16 8.12 -1.88
CA GLY A 480 2.97 7.86 -3.07
C GLY A 480 2.24 8.09 -4.38
N TYR A 481 2.96 7.87 -5.47
CA TYR A 481 2.40 7.84 -6.81
C TYR A 481 2.55 6.45 -7.41
N ILE A 482 1.47 5.90 -7.95
CA ILE A 482 1.48 4.62 -8.66
C ILE A 482 1.05 4.87 -10.10
N GLN A 483 1.74 4.25 -11.04
CA GLN A 483 1.38 4.34 -12.45
C GLN A 483 1.14 2.94 -13.01
N VAL A 484 -0.11 2.64 -13.32
CA VAL A 484 -0.53 1.43 -14.05
C VAL A 484 -0.40 1.71 -15.54
N ILE A 485 0.41 0.91 -16.23
CA ILE A 485 0.73 1.08 -17.65
C ILE A 485 0.29 -0.18 -18.39
N GLU A 486 -0.67 -0.04 -19.30
CA GLU A 486 -1.08 -1.10 -20.24
C GLU A 486 -0.05 -1.29 -21.37
N ASP A 487 1.13 -1.75 -20.97
CA ASP A 487 2.22 -2.19 -21.83
C ASP A 487 2.99 -3.30 -21.11
N THR A 488 3.69 -4.13 -21.87
CA THR A 488 4.76 -4.95 -21.31
C THR A 488 5.80 -4.05 -20.60
N PRO A 489 6.39 -4.48 -19.48
CA PRO A 489 7.45 -3.72 -18.85
C PRO A 489 8.56 -3.43 -19.88
N PRO A 490 8.99 -2.17 -20.04
CA PRO A 490 10.12 -1.84 -20.88
C PRO A 490 11.28 -2.67 -20.34
N ILE A 491 11.87 -3.47 -21.24
CA ILE A 491 12.87 -4.47 -20.91
C ILE A 491 13.86 -3.82 -19.92
N PRO A 492 13.91 -4.29 -18.66
CA PRO A 492 14.66 -3.59 -17.62
C PRO A 492 16.08 -3.40 -18.14
N ALA A 493 16.55 -2.16 -18.11
CA ALA A 493 17.77 -1.72 -18.79
C ALA A 493 18.81 -2.82 -18.70
N SER A 494 19.12 -3.39 -19.88
CA SER A 494 19.74 -4.71 -20.01
C SER A 494 20.91 -4.86 -19.05
N GLN A 495 21.08 -6.05 -18.44
CA GLN A 495 22.25 -6.35 -17.60
C GLN A 495 23.48 -5.68 -18.21
N SER A 496 24.07 -4.71 -17.52
CA SER A 496 25.26 -4.02 -17.99
C SER A 496 26.50 -4.86 -17.68
N CYS A 497 27.52 -4.70 -18.51
CA CYS A 497 28.88 -4.93 -18.07
C CYS A 497 29.30 -3.68 -17.30
N ASP A 498 29.23 -3.76 -15.98
CA ASP A 498 29.61 -2.67 -15.09
C ASP A 498 31.12 -2.48 -15.12
N ALA A 499 31.60 -1.30 -14.68
CA ALA A 499 33.01 -0.91 -14.70
C ALA A 499 33.93 -1.72 -13.74
N GLY A 500 33.50 -2.91 -13.31
CA GLY A 500 34.25 -3.92 -12.57
C GLY A 500 34.04 -5.36 -13.07
N ASP A 501 33.28 -5.58 -14.15
CA ASP A 501 33.05 -6.91 -14.73
C ASP A 501 34.12 -7.34 -15.75
N SER A 502 34.85 -6.38 -16.30
CA SER A 502 35.93 -6.59 -17.25
C SER A 502 37.25 -6.02 -16.72
N GLY A 503 38.34 -6.73 -16.98
CA GLY A 503 39.70 -6.21 -16.87
C GLY A 503 40.06 -5.42 -18.13
N MET A 504 41.02 -4.51 -18.02
CA MET A 504 41.70 -4.00 -19.21
C MET A 504 42.54 -5.13 -19.81
N ALA A 505 42.58 -5.26 -21.14
CA ALA A 505 43.52 -6.16 -21.79
C ALA A 505 44.98 -5.72 -21.53
N PRO A 506 45.94 -6.65 -21.42
CA PRO A 506 47.35 -6.31 -21.25
C PRO A 506 47.88 -5.54 -22.46
N SER A 507 48.70 -4.52 -22.20
CA SER A 507 49.47 -3.83 -23.24
C SER A 507 50.51 -4.78 -23.84
N SER A 508 50.65 -4.78 -25.17
CA SER A 508 51.71 -5.53 -25.83
C SER A 508 53.07 -4.89 -25.55
N ALA A 509 53.88 -5.55 -24.73
CA ALA A 509 55.24 -5.14 -24.38
C ALA A 509 56.21 -6.30 -24.66
N PRO A 510 57.50 -6.04 -24.98
CA PRO A 510 58.46 -7.11 -25.27
C PRO A 510 58.83 -7.86 -24.00
N MET A 511 58.87 -9.18 -24.06
CA MET A 511 59.33 -10.04 -22.96
C MET A 511 60.79 -10.43 -23.21
N PHE A 512 61.63 -10.45 -22.17
CA PHE A 512 63.03 -10.90 -22.25
C PHE A 512 63.60 -11.21 -20.86
N MET A 513 64.68 -11.99 -20.81
CA MET A 513 65.49 -12.13 -19.60
C MET A 513 66.61 -11.09 -19.59
N ARG A 514 66.99 -10.57 -18.42
CA ARG A 514 68.10 -9.63 -18.25
C ARG A 514 69.13 -10.20 -17.28
N GLY A 515 70.38 -10.30 -17.71
CA GLY A 515 71.50 -10.67 -16.85
C GLY A 515 72.01 -9.51 -15.99
N LYS A 516 72.84 -9.85 -15.00
CA LYS A 516 73.38 -8.90 -13.99
C LYS A 516 74.10 -7.68 -14.57
N GLU A 517 74.74 -7.82 -15.73
CA GLU A 517 75.44 -6.73 -16.44
C GLU A 517 74.52 -5.93 -17.41
N GLY A 518 73.22 -6.21 -17.42
CA GLY A 518 72.23 -5.53 -18.25
C GLY A 518 72.02 -6.15 -19.65
N LYS A 519 72.76 -7.20 -20.00
CA LYS A 519 72.58 -7.99 -21.24
C LYS A 519 71.16 -8.56 -21.30
N GLU A 520 70.48 -8.38 -22.42
CA GLU A 520 69.11 -8.86 -22.65
C GLU A 520 69.13 -10.11 -23.53
N PHE A 521 68.35 -11.13 -23.15
CA PHE A 521 68.15 -12.38 -23.89
C PHE A 521 66.70 -12.49 -24.32
N ARG A 522 66.48 -12.50 -25.64
CA ARG A 522 65.19 -12.42 -26.33
C ARG A 522 64.84 -13.75 -26.99
N ASP A 523 63.62 -13.84 -27.51
CA ASP A 523 63.15 -15.01 -28.24
C ASP A 523 64.02 -15.28 -29.49
N GLY A 524 64.54 -16.50 -29.60
CA GLY A 524 65.43 -16.94 -30.67
C GLY A 524 66.92 -16.68 -30.45
N ASP A 525 67.32 -16.05 -29.34
CA ASP A 525 68.74 -15.77 -29.07
C ASP A 525 69.56 -17.06 -28.79
N LEU A 526 70.81 -17.05 -29.25
CA LEU A 526 71.80 -18.11 -29.01
C LEU A 526 72.96 -17.55 -28.20
N VAL A 527 73.21 -18.14 -27.03
CA VAL A 527 74.36 -17.87 -26.15
C VAL A 527 75.32 -19.03 -26.29
N THR A 528 76.57 -18.77 -26.65
CA THR A 528 77.62 -19.80 -26.60
C THR A 528 78.42 -19.63 -25.31
N VAL A 529 78.63 -20.73 -24.58
CA VAL A 529 79.49 -20.79 -23.40
C VAL A 529 80.79 -21.49 -23.78
N GLU A 530 81.91 -20.76 -23.75
CA GLU A 530 83.26 -21.28 -24.04
C GLU A 530 84.18 -21.21 -22.81
N SER A 531 83.77 -20.51 -21.74
CA SER A 531 84.57 -20.23 -20.54
C SER A 531 83.72 -20.13 -19.26
N GLU A 532 84.37 -20.07 -18.08
CA GLU A 532 83.65 -19.88 -16.81
C GLU A 532 82.94 -18.52 -16.72
N SER A 533 83.53 -17.47 -17.31
CA SER A 533 82.98 -16.11 -17.33
C SER A 533 81.65 -16.02 -18.05
N ASP A 534 81.43 -16.82 -19.10
CA ASP A 534 80.19 -16.79 -19.88
C ASP A 534 78.99 -17.34 -19.10
N LEU A 535 79.25 -18.18 -18.09
CA LEU A 535 78.20 -18.70 -17.18
C LEU A 535 77.83 -17.69 -16.10
N ALA A 536 78.73 -16.79 -15.70
CA ALA A 536 78.42 -15.74 -14.73
C ALA A 536 77.39 -14.72 -15.25
N GLU A 537 77.25 -14.55 -16.57
CA GLU A 537 76.16 -13.78 -17.18
C GLU A 537 74.78 -14.46 -17.04
N LEU A 538 74.77 -15.79 -16.88
CA LEU A 538 73.57 -16.63 -16.73
C LEU A 538 73.21 -16.89 -15.25
N GLU A 539 74.01 -16.35 -14.32
CA GLU A 539 73.69 -16.21 -12.90
C GLU A 539 72.85 -14.94 -12.68
N ASN A 540 71.71 -15.08 -12.00
CA ASN A 540 70.80 -13.98 -11.64
C ASN A 540 70.08 -13.31 -12.83
N LEU A 541 69.54 -14.10 -13.74
CA LEU A 541 68.66 -13.60 -14.79
C LEU A 541 67.32 -13.14 -14.21
N GLN A 542 66.96 -11.89 -14.44
CA GLN A 542 65.66 -11.31 -14.09
C GLN A 542 64.71 -11.40 -15.29
N LEU A 543 63.43 -11.72 -15.07
CA LEU A 543 62.43 -11.67 -16.13
C LEU A 543 61.88 -10.24 -16.25
N ILE A 544 62.03 -9.61 -17.42
CA ILE A 544 61.33 -8.37 -17.77
C ILE A 544 60.07 -8.73 -18.57
N SER A 545 58.91 -8.43 -18.01
CA SER A 545 57.61 -8.79 -18.61
C SER A 545 56.47 -7.90 -18.12
N THR A 546 55.30 -8.04 -18.76
CA THR A 546 54.04 -7.50 -18.24
C THR A 546 53.53 -8.37 -17.07
N TYR A 547 53.06 -7.74 -15.99
CA TYR A 547 52.45 -8.44 -14.85
C TYR A 547 51.36 -7.60 -14.17
N ALA A 548 50.49 -8.24 -13.39
CA ALA A 548 49.42 -7.59 -12.64
C ALA A 548 49.89 -7.17 -11.24
N GLU A 549 50.04 -5.87 -11.00
CA GLU A 549 50.43 -5.33 -9.69
C GLU A 549 49.21 -4.88 -8.88
N ARG A 550 49.17 -5.20 -7.58
CA ARG A 550 48.13 -4.69 -6.65
C ARG A 550 48.43 -3.25 -6.23
N THR A 551 47.85 -2.27 -6.93
CA THR A 551 48.07 -0.83 -6.65
C THR A 551 47.16 -0.24 -5.56
N GLY A 552 46.25 -1.02 -4.96
CA GLY A 552 45.50 -0.60 -3.78
C GLY A 552 44.17 -1.32 -3.58
N THR A 553 43.12 -0.57 -3.21
CA THR A 553 41.72 -1.04 -3.19
C THR A 553 40.81 -0.10 -3.98
N LYS A 554 39.88 -0.68 -4.75
CA LYS A 554 38.82 0.02 -5.47
C LYS A 554 37.52 -0.15 -4.68
N LYS A 555 36.86 0.96 -4.37
CA LYS A 555 35.50 0.96 -3.80
C LYS A 555 34.52 0.67 -4.93
N VAL A 556 33.75 -0.42 -4.81
CA VAL A 556 32.67 -0.76 -5.74
C VAL A 556 31.34 -0.45 -5.08
N ARG A 557 30.49 0.26 -5.82
CA ARG A 557 29.13 0.63 -5.41
C ARG A 557 28.17 -0.21 -6.25
N GLU A 558 27.55 -1.20 -5.61
CA GLU A 558 26.51 -2.00 -6.26
C GLU A 558 25.33 -1.06 -6.59
N SER A 559 24.89 -1.02 -7.85
CA SER A 559 23.86 -0.05 -8.31
C SER A 559 22.50 -0.21 -7.61
N ARG A 560 22.32 -1.29 -6.85
CA ARG A 560 21.08 -1.67 -6.14
C ARG A 560 21.20 -1.70 -4.61
N LYS A 561 22.36 -1.38 -4.01
CA LYS A 561 22.53 -1.33 -2.54
C LYS A 561 23.29 -0.09 -2.08
N ALA A 562 22.93 0.41 -0.90
CA ALA A 562 23.60 1.55 -0.27
C ALA A 562 25.01 1.20 0.27
N SER A 563 25.26 -0.08 0.58
CA SER A 563 26.55 -0.57 1.02
C SER A 563 27.54 -0.68 -0.14
N ALA A 564 28.70 -0.03 0.02
CA ALA A 564 29.83 -0.18 -0.88
C ALA A 564 30.86 -1.14 -0.27
N TYR A 565 31.43 -2.01 -1.10
CA TYR A 565 32.47 -2.94 -0.70
C TYR A 565 33.81 -2.58 -1.36
N HIS A 566 34.91 -2.98 -0.72
CA HIS A 566 36.27 -2.69 -1.19
C HIS A 566 36.88 -3.95 -1.79
N MET A 567 37.33 -3.87 -3.04
CA MET A 567 38.03 -4.94 -3.75
C MET A 567 39.50 -4.56 -3.95
N PRO A 568 40.45 -5.50 -4.01
CA PRO A 568 41.81 -5.21 -4.46
C PRO A 568 41.80 -4.56 -5.86
N LYS A 569 42.57 -3.49 -6.05
CA LYS A 569 42.79 -2.88 -7.35
C LYS A 569 44.08 -3.44 -7.93
N TYR A 570 44.00 -4.02 -9.12
CA TYR A 570 45.15 -4.46 -9.90
C TYR A 570 45.29 -3.60 -11.15
N GLU A 571 46.53 -3.32 -11.56
CA GLU A 571 46.87 -2.63 -12.81
C GLU A 571 48.00 -3.37 -13.52
N TRP A 572 48.03 -3.32 -14.85
CA TRP A 572 49.15 -3.84 -15.63
C TRP A 572 50.38 -2.97 -15.39
N LYS A 573 51.48 -3.61 -15.00
CA LYS A 573 52.83 -3.05 -14.96
C LYS A 573 53.71 -3.78 -15.95
N TYR A 574 54.80 -3.14 -16.32
CA TYR A 574 55.85 -3.70 -17.16
C TYR A 574 57.19 -3.40 -16.50
N GLY A 575 58.00 -4.43 -16.27
CA GLY A 575 59.26 -4.33 -15.54
C GLY A 575 59.73 -5.69 -15.03
N GLU A 576 60.54 -5.67 -13.98
CA GLU A 576 61.01 -6.89 -13.29
C GLU A 576 59.81 -7.65 -12.68
N ASN A 577 59.66 -8.91 -13.08
CA ASN A 577 58.65 -9.84 -12.60
C ASN A 577 59.38 -11.07 -12.05
N ALA A 578 58.98 -11.53 -10.86
CA ALA A 578 59.66 -12.63 -10.21
C ALA A 578 59.39 -13.97 -10.91
N ILE A 579 60.40 -14.83 -10.92
CA ILE A 579 60.46 -16.13 -11.59
C ILE A 579 59.54 -17.12 -10.89
N GLY A 580 58.56 -17.69 -11.59
CA GLY A 580 57.55 -18.56 -10.99
C GLY A 580 56.50 -17.83 -10.15
N ALA A 581 56.32 -16.52 -10.34
CA ALA A 581 55.31 -15.75 -9.62
C ALA A 581 53.89 -15.98 -10.14
N ARG A 582 52.90 -15.85 -9.23
CA ARG A 582 51.46 -15.84 -9.54
C ARG A 582 50.78 -14.65 -8.87
N GLN A 583 50.32 -13.71 -9.68
CA GLN A 583 49.56 -12.54 -9.24
C GLN A 583 48.08 -12.74 -9.58
N GLU A 584 47.36 -13.46 -8.72
CA GLU A 584 45.93 -13.74 -8.86
C GLU A 584 45.18 -13.48 -7.55
N HIS A 585 43.92 -13.06 -7.66
CA HIS A 585 43.00 -12.96 -6.53
C HIS A 585 41.58 -13.27 -7.02
N SER A 586 40.78 -14.02 -6.26
CA SER A 586 39.44 -14.51 -6.67
C SER A 586 38.51 -13.41 -7.21
N SER A 587 38.63 -12.20 -6.64
CA SER A 587 37.86 -11.02 -6.98
C SER A 587 38.54 -10.04 -7.96
N ALA A 588 39.76 -10.30 -8.43
CA ALA A 588 40.43 -9.45 -9.42
C ALA A 588 39.81 -9.62 -10.82
N THR A 589 40.03 -8.62 -11.69
CA THR A 589 39.61 -8.64 -13.10
C THR A 589 40.74 -8.89 -14.09
N ILE A 590 41.99 -8.87 -13.61
CA ILE A 590 43.21 -9.25 -14.33
C ILE A 590 44.08 -10.12 -13.42
N SER A 591 44.89 -10.99 -14.00
CA SER A 591 45.90 -11.79 -13.30
C SER A 591 47.07 -12.12 -14.23
N SER A 592 48.23 -12.45 -13.65
CA SER A 592 49.39 -12.96 -14.39
C SER A 592 50.04 -14.12 -13.65
N GLU A 593 50.63 -15.05 -14.41
CA GLU A 593 51.53 -16.06 -13.87
C GLU A 593 52.63 -16.38 -14.88
N ASN A 594 53.83 -16.73 -14.40
CA ASN A 594 54.92 -17.17 -15.28
C ASN A 594 55.52 -18.50 -14.85
N ARG A 595 55.99 -19.26 -15.84
CA ARG A 595 56.62 -20.57 -15.69
C ARG A 595 57.86 -20.66 -16.57
N ILE A 596 58.90 -21.30 -16.06
CA ILE A 596 60.17 -21.50 -16.76
C ILE A 596 60.31 -23.01 -16.98
N GLU A 597 60.55 -23.42 -18.22
CA GLU A 597 60.83 -24.80 -18.62
C GLU A 597 62.27 -24.81 -19.18
N ILE A 598 63.15 -25.67 -18.66
CA ILE A 598 64.53 -25.83 -19.14
C ILE A 598 64.67 -27.23 -19.74
N TYR A 599 65.12 -27.29 -20.98
CA TYR A 599 65.33 -28.52 -21.74
C TYR A 599 66.83 -28.68 -22.04
N TYR A 600 67.30 -29.92 -22.07
CA TYR A 600 68.62 -30.29 -22.59
C TYR A 600 68.43 -31.30 -23.73
N GLU A 601 68.98 -31.01 -24.91
CA GLU A 601 68.80 -31.83 -26.14
C GLU A 601 67.33 -32.21 -26.39
N GLY A 602 66.42 -31.23 -26.23
CA GLY A 602 64.97 -31.39 -26.40
C GLY A 602 64.22 -32.11 -25.26
N LYS A 603 64.90 -32.53 -24.19
CA LYS A 603 64.28 -33.18 -23.02
C LYS A 603 64.19 -32.22 -21.82
N GLU A 604 63.00 -32.06 -21.24
CA GLU A 604 62.81 -31.26 -20.02
C GLU A 604 63.67 -31.82 -18.87
N ILE A 605 64.54 -30.98 -18.31
CA ILE A 605 65.40 -31.31 -17.15
C ILE A 605 64.92 -30.64 -15.86
N THR A 606 64.27 -29.49 -15.95
CA THR A 606 63.62 -28.82 -14.80
C THR A 606 62.51 -27.89 -15.27
N ALA A 607 61.54 -27.64 -14.39
CA ALA A 607 60.51 -26.64 -14.60
C ALA A 607 60.18 -25.90 -13.30
N ILE A 608 60.25 -24.57 -13.33
CA ILE A 608 59.81 -23.69 -12.24
C ILE A 608 58.37 -23.28 -12.53
N LYS A 609 57.46 -23.71 -11.67
CA LYS A 609 56.00 -23.54 -11.84
C LYS A 609 55.46 -22.55 -10.80
N PRO A 610 54.36 -21.84 -11.10
CA PRO A 610 53.73 -20.94 -10.13
C PRO A 610 53.25 -21.68 -8.88
N SER A 611 53.22 -20.99 -7.73
CA SER A 611 52.77 -21.60 -6.48
C SER A 611 51.25 -21.83 -6.44
N ASN A 612 50.82 -22.98 -5.92
CA ASN A 612 49.42 -23.42 -5.86
C ASN A 612 48.72 -23.19 -4.50
N ARG A 613 49.17 -22.23 -3.67
CA ARG A 613 48.51 -21.93 -2.38
C ARG A 613 47.50 -20.81 -2.53
N ASP A 614 46.22 -21.13 -2.35
CA ASP A 614 45.15 -20.13 -2.33
C ASP A 614 45.37 -19.08 -1.24
N GLY A 615 45.30 -17.80 -1.63
CA GLY A 615 45.35 -16.66 -0.72
C GLY A 615 46.74 -16.11 -0.38
N ASP A 616 47.81 -16.80 -0.80
CA ASP A 616 49.19 -16.34 -0.62
C ASP A 616 49.72 -15.84 -1.98
N THR A 617 50.08 -14.56 -2.09
CA THR A 617 50.67 -14.05 -3.34
C THR A 617 52.06 -14.64 -3.48
N GLY A 618 52.20 -15.64 -4.36
CA GLY A 618 53.47 -16.31 -4.62
C GLY A 618 54.48 -15.35 -5.21
N ASN A 619 55.35 -14.79 -4.36
CA ASN A 619 56.34 -13.77 -4.72
C ASN A 619 57.43 -14.26 -5.70
N GLY A 620 57.44 -15.54 -6.07
CA GLY A 620 58.44 -16.14 -6.98
C GLY A 620 59.86 -16.14 -6.41
N LEU A 621 60.83 -16.34 -7.30
CA LEU A 621 62.25 -16.08 -7.05
C LEU A 621 62.63 -14.75 -7.70
N GLU A 622 63.42 -13.92 -7.02
CA GLU A 622 63.85 -12.61 -7.54
C GLU A 622 64.70 -12.73 -8.81
N SER A 623 65.43 -13.84 -8.97
CA SER A 623 66.24 -14.13 -10.15
C SER A 623 66.29 -15.64 -10.43
N LEU A 624 66.58 -15.97 -11.69
CA LEU A 624 66.85 -17.32 -12.17
C LEU A 624 68.37 -17.52 -12.28
N ASP A 625 68.87 -18.63 -11.75
CA ASP A 625 70.25 -19.04 -11.95
C ASP A 625 70.26 -20.30 -12.82
N ILE A 626 70.61 -20.13 -14.10
CA ILE A 626 70.64 -21.22 -15.08
C ILE A 626 71.92 -22.05 -14.93
N SER A 627 73.01 -21.45 -14.43
CA SER A 627 74.31 -22.12 -14.28
C SER A 627 74.19 -23.42 -13.47
N LYS A 628 73.31 -23.44 -12.47
CA LYS A 628 72.97 -24.61 -11.63
C LYS A 628 72.38 -25.81 -12.39
N TYR A 629 71.86 -25.60 -13.59
CA TYR A 629 71.23 -26.63 -14.43
C TYR A 629 72.08 -27.02 -15.64
N ILE A 630 73.24 -26.37 -15.85
CA ILE A 630 74.17 -26.63 -16.95
C ILE A 630 75.33 -27.45 -16.42
N ASP A 631 75.47 -28.70 -16.89
CA ASP A 631 76.67 -29.51 -16.65
C ASP A 631 77.73 -29.22 -17.73
N ARG A 632 78.88 -28.67 -17.33
CA ARG A 632 80.02 -28.40 -18.21
C ARG A 632 80.72 -29.66 -18.73
N GLN A 633 80.58 -30.79 -18.04
CA GLN A 633 81.12 -32.07 -18.52
C GLN A 633 80.23 -32.70 -19.61
N GLN A 634 79.09 -32.06 -19.91
CA GLN A 634 78.11 -32.51 -20.88
C GLN A 634 77.80 -31.41 -21.93
N PRO A 635 78.67 -31.26 -22.95
CA PRO A 635 78.43 -30.35 -24.07
C PRO A 635 77.10 -30.64 -24.78
N GLY A 636 76.44 -29.59 -25.27
CA GLY A 636 75.11 -29.70 -25.86
C GLY A 636 74.29 -28.43 -25.72
N LYS A 637 73.01 -28.51 -26.10
CA LYS A 637 72.07 -27.39 -26.16
C LYS A 637 71.08 -27.43 -25.02
N TYR A 638 71.06 -26.34 -24.26
CA TYR A 638 70.07 -26.06 -23.23
C TYR A 638 69.08 -25.02 -23.76
N GLU A 639 67.81 -25.38 -23.92
CA GLU A 639 66.75 -24.44 -24.32
C GLU A 639 66.01 -23.95 -23.07
N ILE A 640 65.95 -22.63 -22.89
CA ILE A 640 65.29 -22.01 -21.74
C ILE A 640 64.06 -21.26 -22.24
N LYS A 641 62.91 -21.81 -21.89
CA LYS A 641 61.60 -21.36 -22.35
C LYS A 641 60.84 -20.76 -21.19
N VAL A 642 60.59 -19.46 -21.25
CA VAL A 642 59.78 -18.75 -20.26
C VAL A 642 58.42 -18.46 -20.87
N THR A 643 57.36 -18.98 -20.26
CA THR A 643 55.97 -18.67 -20.63
C THR A 643 55.38 -17.73 -19.59
N ASN A 644 54.84 -16.58 -20.02
CA ASN A 644 54.05 -15.67 -19.20
C ASN A 644 52.58 -15.73 -19.67
N ILE A 645 51.66 -15.97 -18.74
CA ILE A 645 50.23 -16.08 -19.01
C ILE A 645 49.56 -14.85 -18.41
N LEU A 646 48.93 -14.05 -19.26
CA LEU A 646 48.23 -12.83 -18.90
C LEU A 646 46.74 -13.04 -19.12
N SER A 647 45.95 -12.96 -18.05
CA SER A 647 44.52 -13.23 -18.10
C SER A 647 43.72 -11.97 -17.76
N ASN A 648 42.69 -11.66 -18.55
CA ASN A 648 41.73 -10.61 -18.24
C ASN A 648 40.29 -11.09 -18.38
N LYS A 649 39.45 -10.77 -17.38
CA LYS A 649 38.01 -11.01 -17.48
C LYS A 649 37.44 -10.13 -18.59
N THR A 650 36.68 -10.72 -19.50
CA THR A 650 35.87 -10.00 -20.48
C THR A 650 34.41 -10.12 -20.09
N CYS A 651 33.61 -9.11 -20.41
CA CYS A 651 32.17 -9.14 -20.21
C CYS A 651 31.50 -8.72 -21.50
N GLN A 652 30.55 -9.54 -21.97
CA GLN A 652 29.75 -9.27 -23.16
C GLN A 652 28.29 -9.64 -22.92
N LEU A 653 27.40 -8.96 -23.64
CA LEU A 653 25.96 -9.22 -23.60
C LEU A 653 25.57 -10.08 -24.79
N VAL A 654 25.22 -11.34 -24.50
CA VAL A 654 24.79 -12.29 -25.53
C VAL A 654 23.27 -12.23 -25.62
N THR A 655 22.77 -11.63 -26.70
CA THR A 655 21.33 -11.58 -26.99
C THR A 655 20.89 -12.89 -27.64
N ARG A 656 20.01 -13.65 -26.98
CA ARG A 656 19.32 -14.82 -27.54
C ARG A 656 17.82 -14.69 -27.29
N GLN A 657 17.01 -14.91 -28.33
CA GLN A 657 15.53 -14.97 -28.22
C GLN A 657 14.92 -13.80 -27.41
N LYS A 658 15.28 -12.57 -27.77
CA LYS A 658 14.86 -11.30 -27.10
C LYS A 658 15.30 -11.13 -25.64
N ARG A 659 16.18 -11.98 -25.09
CA ARG A 659 16.80 -11.82 -23.77
C ARG A 659 18.30 -11.62 -23.90
N SER A 660 18.84 -10.58 -23.26
CA SER A 660 20.29 -10.38 -23.13
C SER A 660 20.77 -11.04 -21.84
N VAL A 661 21.77 -11.92 -21.96
CA VAL A 661 22.44 -12.55 -20.81
C VAL A 661 23.87 -12.05 -20.75
N LYS A 662 24.26 -11.54 -19.58
CA LYS A 662 25.66 -11.21 -19.25
C LYS A 662 26.50 -12.48 -19.26
N LYS A 663 27.43 -12.59 -20.20
CA LYS A 663 28.46 -13.62 -20.21
C LYS A 663 29.79 -12.97 -19.82
N THR A 664 30.30 -13.33 -18.65
CA THR A 664 31.70 -13.11 -18.30
C THR A 664 32.53 -14.28 -18.80
N ASP A 665 33.65 -13.98 -19.47
CA ASP A 665 34.64 -14.96 -19.94
C ASP A 665 36.02 -14.56 -19.43
N VAL A 666 37.00 -15.46 -19.57
CA VAL A 666 38.42 -15.12 -19.33
C VAL A 666 39.14 -15.21 -20.67
N ASP A 667 39.77 -14.11 -21.08
CA ASP A 667 40.68 -14.08 -22.21
C ASP A 667 42.11 -14.29 -21.69
N GLU A 668 42.85 -15.22 -22.29
CA GLU A 668 44.22 -15.59 -21.91
C GLU A 668 45.19 -15.30 -23.06
N ARG A 669 46.12 -14.37 -22.83
CA ARG A 669 47.26 -14.12 -23.73
C ARG A 669 48.49 -14.83 -23.18
N LYS A 670 49.06 -15.74 -23.97
CA LYS A 670 50.32 -16.44 -23.65
C LYS A 670 51.45 -15.79 -24.41
N GLU A 671 52.40 -15.25 -23.67
CA GLU A 671 53.66 -14.72 -24.18
C GLU A 671 54.75 -15.75 -23.89
N THR A 672 55.68 -15.95 -24.82
CA THR A 672 56.74 -16.94 -24.66
C THR A 672 58.02 -16.41 -25.26
N ILE A 673 59.12 -16.64 -24.56
CA ILE A 673 60.47 -16.47 -25.07
C ILE A 673 61.21 -17.80 -24.92
N THR A 674 61.98 -18.16 -25.93
CA THR A 674 62.89 -19.32 -25.91
C THR A 674 64.25 -18.85 -26.37
N PHE A 675 65.27 -18.98 -25.52
CA PHE A 675 66.65 -18.75 -25.90
C PHE A 675 67.48 -20.01 -25.64
N THR A 676 68.54 -20.20 -26.42
CA THR A 676 69.38 -21.40 -26.38
C THR A 676 70.74 -21.07 -25.79
N VAL A 677 71.23 -21.90 -24.88
CA VAL A 677 72.61 -21.88 -24.39
C VAL A 677 73.33 -23.12 -24.95
N GLU A 678 74.31 -22.91 -25.81
CA GLU A 678 75.15 -23.96 -26.40
C GLU A 678 76.49 -24.01 -25.64
N VAL A 679 76.74 -25.14 -24.97
CA VAL A 679 78.00 -25.43 -24.27
C VAL A 679 78.89 -26.25 -25.19
N LYS A 680 80.13 -25.81 -25.41
CA LYS A 680 81.09 -26.41 -26.34
C LYS A 680 82.23 -27.16 -25.62
#